data_AF-A0A2V5QHN2-F1
#
_entry.id   AF-A0A2V5QHN2-F1
#
_cell.length_a   1.000
_cell.length_b   1.000
_cell.length_c   1.000
_cell.angle_alpha   90.00
_cell.angle_beta   90.00
_cell.angle_gamma   90.00
#
_symmetry.space_group_name_H-M   'P 1'
#
loop_
_entity.id
_entity.type
_entity.pdbx_description
1 polymer ?
#
loop_
_entity_poly.entity_id
_entity_poly.type
_entity_poly.pdbx_seq_one_letter_code
_entity_poly.pdbx_strand_id
1 'polypeptide(L)'
;MHAGSAVLLWRLLRQLGVRGAWLGAALWALHPVMVQSVAWVTELKNTQSCLFYLLSIFCFLSWEEHSQTWKSPMKSALLFSLSLVCFVLATLSKPSVVMLPIVLAICVWWRRGRIGWKDGVPLAPFLLISAFASAWTIWEQKFHASAVGPEWAQTWPERLIIAGRAIWFYLGKLAWPHPLIFIYPRWEIHSWQWMAYLPLLAATLGLIVSWALPGRAGRALFFAAAYYVVSLFPVLGFFSVYFFRYSFVSDHFQYLASMGPLALAGAAIATLVGRFCETPLELASDTDALQSSSDNIGVARGRLFLGSLGCSILLLSLGFLTWQQGAVYHDLITFYTRTLTKNPACWMAHYNLGIALQDYGETDQAITHYSQAIELRPGYAEAHYNLGRLLAEKGEFTDAIKHYEATLAINPADAEAHNNLGATLFQAGRVDDAIAHYQEALAVRPDYAEASCNLADALLSKGDMDGAITHYRACVAVLPNHTEAQYNLASALLRKGWIDEAIIHYEKALELLPGNADAHGNLGSALLAKGRIAEAIGQYKEALTLAPENVAAQSNLAWLLATSPDSSLRNGPEAVLLAEQASRSSGEKRPLVLRILAAAYAEAGRFSEARATAHEALQAADDQGNSALSDFLREEIALYESGQPYHKQAR
;
A
#
# COMPACT_ATOMS: atom_id res chain seq x y z
N MET A 1 -16.53 -19.02 -5.28
CA MET A 1 -17.81 -18.30 -5.08
C MET A 1 -18.55 -18.01 -6.40
N HIS A 2 -17.90 -17.49 -7.44
CA HIS A 2 -18.54 -17.18 -8.73
C HIS A 2 -19.27 -18.39 -9.37
N ALA A 3 -18.61 -19.55 -9.47
CA ALA A 3 -19.25 -20.78 -9.98
C ALA A 3 -20.51 -21.18 -9.19
N GLY A 4 -20.46 -21.09 -7.85
CA GLY A 4 -21.63 -21.33 -7.00
C GLY A 4 -22.77 -20.32 -7.25
N SER A 5 -22.42 -19.05 -7.48
CA SER A 5 -23.39 -18.01 -7.86
C SER A 5 -24.03 -18.29 -9.22
N ALA A 6 -23.27 -18.81 -10.20
CA ALA A 6 -23.82 -19.22 -11.50
C ALA A 6 -24.85 -20.35 -11.36
N VAL A 7 -24.56 -21.35 -10.52
CA VAL A 7 -25.51 -22.44 -10.22
C VAL A 7 -26.76 -21.92 -9.51
N LEU A 8 -26.61 -20.98 -8.56
CA LEU A 8 -27.76 -20.36 -7.90
C LEU A 8 -28.58 -19.49 -8.85
N LEU A 9 -27.94 -18.73 -9.73
CA LEU A 9 -28.60 -17.94 -10.77
C LEU A 9 -29.40 -18.86 -11.69
N TRP A 10 -28.82 -19.99 -12.12
CA TRP A 10 -29.55 -21.00 -12.90
C TRP A 10 -30.80 -21.50 -12.16
N ARG A 11 -30.68 -21.85 -10.86
CA ARG A 11 -31.82 -22.29 -10.05
C ARG A 11 -32.90 -21.22 -9.91
N LEU A 12 -32.51 -19.96 -9.72
CA LEU A 12 -33.40 -18.81 -9.65
C LEU A 12 -34.14 -18.58 -10.98
N LEU A 13 -33.43 -18.61 -12.10
CA LEU A 13 -34.03 -18.47 -13.42
C LEU A 13 -35.03 -19.60 -13.70
N ARG A 14 -34.75 -20.83 -13.26
CA ARG A 14 -35.73 -21.93 -13.30
C ARG A 14 -36.95 -21.66 -12.42
N GLN A 15 -36.75 -21.19 -11.18
CA GLN A 15 -37.85 -20.84 -10.27
C GLN A 15 -38.73 -19.71 -10.83
N LEU A 16 -38.14 -18.78 -11.59
CA LEU A 16 -38.85 -17.72 -12.30
C LEU A 16 -39.47 -18.19 -13.63
N GLY A 17 -39.31 -19.46 -14.03
CA GLY A 17 -39.86 -20.00 -15.27
C GLY A 17 -39.26 -19.38 -16.53
N VAL A 18 -37.99 -18.99 -16.48
CA VAL A 18 -37.26 -18.45 -17.64
C VAL A 18 -36.83 -19.61 -18.54
N ARG A 19 -37.25 -19.57 -19.81
CA ARG A 19 -36.80 -20.53 -20.82
C ARG A 19 -35.30 -20.39 -21.04
N GLY A 20 -34.58 -21.50 -21.16
CA GLY A 20 -33.12 -21.48 -21.29
C GLY A 20 -32.38 -20.93 -20.07
N ALA A 21 -32.94 -21.14 -18.86
CA ALA A 21 -32.34 -20.70 -17.60
C ALA A 21 -30.86 -21.09 -17.43
N TRP A 22 -30.47 -22.30 -17.88
CA TRP A 22 -29.07 -22.74 -17.80
C TRP A 22 -28.18 -21.92 -18.74
N LEU A 23 -28.66 -21.62 -19.96
CA LEU A 23 -27.90 -20.88 -20.95
C LEU A 23 -27.72 -19.43 -20.50
N GLY A 24 -28.76 -18.79 -19.95
CA GLY A 24 -28.65 -17.45 -19.38
C GLY A 24 -27.62 -17.37 -18.25
N ALA A 25 -27.59 -18.36 -17.36
CA ALA A 25 -26.60 -18.45 -16.29
C ALA A 25 -25.18 -18.75 -16.81
N ALA A 26 -25.06 -19.61 -17.84
CA ALA A 26 -23.78 -19.94 -18.47
C ALA A 26 -23.20 -18.74 -19.22
N LEU A 27 -24.03 -17.99 -19.95
CA LEU A 27 -23.64 -16.75 -20.61
C LEU A 27 -23.12 -15.75 -19.58
N TRP A 28 -23.80 -15.55 -18.46
CA TRP A 28 -23.32 -14.69 -17.38
C TRP A 28 -21.99 -15.19 -16.78
N ALA A 29 -21.88 -16.48 -16.48
CA ALA A 29 -20.70 -17.07 -15.85
C ALA A 29 -19.45 -17.01 -16.73
N LEU A 30 -19.61 -17.16 -18.05
CA LEU A 30 -18.49 -17.19 -19.00
C LEU A 30 -18.24 -15.83 -19.67
N HIS A 31 -18.98 -14.77 -19.32
CA HIS A 31 -18.82 -13.49 -19.98
C HIS A 31 -17.52 -12.76 -19.56
N PRO A 32 -16.71 -12.23 -20.51
CA PRO A 32 -15.43 -11.60 -20.18
C PRO A 32 -15.51 -10.38 -19.24
N VAL A 33 -16.63 -9.67 -19.23
CA VAL A 33 -16.92 -8.57 -18.27
C VAL A 33 -16.83 -9.03 -16.82
N MET A 34 -17.08 -10.31 -16.51
CA MET A 34 -17.03 -10.80 -15.13
C MET A 34 -15.61 -10.84 -14.56
N VAL A 35 -14.59 -10.86 -15.42
CA VAL A 35 -13.19 -11.09 -15.01
C VAL A 35 -12.74 -10.08 -13.96
N GLN A 36 -13.02 -8.78 -14.13
CA GLN A 36 -12.61 -7.77 -13.14
C GLN A 36 -13.18 -8.07 -11.74
N SER A 37 -14.39 -8.61 -11.65
CA SER A 37 -15.01 -8.96 -10.36
C SER A 37 -14.47 -10.26 -9.75
N VAL A 38 -13.93 -11.16 -10.58
CA VAL A 38 -13.58 -12.53 -10.18
C VAL A 38 -12.07 -12.70 -9.99
N ALA A 39 -11.26 -12.05 -10.83
CA ALA A 39 -9.81 -12.21 -10.84
C ALA A 39 -9.08 -11.15 -10.00
N TRP A 40 -9.64 -9.95 -9.85
CA TRP A 40 -8.97 -8.85 -9.15
C TRP A 40 -9.28 -8.84 -7.65
N VAL A 41 -8.22 -8.84 -6.83
CA VAL A 41 -8.32 -9.03 -5.38
C VAL A 41 -9.26 -8.02 -4.70
N THR A 42 -9.21 -6.73 -5.07
CA THR A 42 -10.03 -5.69 -4.43
C THR A 42 -11.52 -5.77 -4.81
N GLU A 43 -11.85 -6.55 -5.84
CA GLU A 43 -13.20 -6.71 -6.35
C GLU A 43 -13.82 -8.07 -6.03
N LEU A 44 -13.11 -8.96 -5.31
CA LEU A 44 -13.66 -10.23 -4.82
C LEU A 44 -14.91 -10.06 -3.96
N LYS A 45 -15.07 -8.90 -3.30
CA LYS A 45 -16.30 -8.46 -2.61
C LYS A 45 -17.57 -8.59 -3.48
N ASN A 46 -17.43 -8.47 -4.80
CA ASN A 46 -18.52 -8.64 -5.76
C ASN A 46 -19.00 -10.10 -5.79
N THR A 47 -18.08 -11.05 -5.77
CA THR A 47 -18.43 -12.49 -5.81
C THR A 47 -19.08 -12.95 -4.51
N GLN A 48 -18.62 -12.43 -3.36
CA GLN A 48 -19.20 -12.72 -2.04
C GLN A 48 -20.59 -12.08 -1.89
N SER A 49 -20.72 -10.79 -2.19
CA SER A 49 -22.02 -10.10 -2.13
C SER A 49 -23.04 -10.73 -3.08
N CYS A 50 -22.63 -11.14 -4.28
CA CYS A 50 -23.47 -11.84 -5.25
C CYS A 50 -24.01 -13.17 -4.73
N LEU A 51 -23.18 -13.97 -4.07
CA LEU A 51 -23.61 -15.25 -3.49
C LEU A 51 -24.76 -15.03 -2.51
N PHE A 52 -24.58 -14.11 -1.56
CA PHE A 52 -25.60 -13.78 -0.57
C PHE A 52 -26.83 -13.08 -1.16
N TYR A 53 -26.63 -12.23 -2.16
CA TYR A 53 -27.71 -11.57 -2.91
C TYR A 53 -28.62 -12.61 -3.60
N LEU A 54 -28.05 -13.58 -4.31
CA LEU A 54 -28.82 -14.64 -4.96
C LEU A 54 -29.49 -15.58 -3.94
N LEU A 55 -28.80 -15.93 -2.85
CA LEU A 55 -29.41 -16.71 -1.77
C LEU A 55 -30.59 -15.98 -1.12
N SER A 56 -30.49 -14.67 -0.94
CA SER A 56 -31.57 -13.86 -0.40
C SER A 56 -32.80 -13.88 -1.32
N ILE A 57 -32.61 -13.69 -2.64
CA ILE A 57 -33.69 -13.81 -3.63
C ILE A 57 -34.29 -15.21 -3.61
N PHE A 58 -33.44 -16.25 -3.60
CA PHE A 58 -33.90 -17.64 -3.65
C PHE A 58 -34.75 -17.97 -2.44
N CYS A 59 -34.31 -17.60 -1.24
CA CYS A 59 -35.04 -17.83 0.00
C CYS A 59 -36.35 -17.02 0.04
N PHE A 60 -36.35 -15.78 -0.45
CA PHE A 60 -37.55 -14.94 -0.52
C PHE A 60 -38.61 -15.53 -1.46
N LEU A 61 -38.23 -15.95 -2.67
CA LEU A 61 -39.17 -16.56 -3.63
C LEU A 61 -39.68 -17.91 -3.16
N SER A 62 -38.83 -18.68 -2.48
CA SER A 62 -39.21 -19.96 -1.86
C SER A 62 -40.17 -19.76 -0.69
N TRP A 63 -39.93 -18.72 0.12
CA TRP A 63 -40.83 -18.31 1.19
C TRP A 63 -42.19 -17.88 0.63
N GLU A 64 -42.20 -17.04 -0.41
CA GLU A 64 -43.40 -16.50 -1.03
C GLU A 64 -44.30 -17.64 -1.57
N GLU A 65 -43.70 -18.60 -2.27
CA GLU A 65 -44.41 -19.79 -2.76
C GLU A 65 -44.95 -20.66 -1.61
N HIS A 66 -44.14 -20.89 -0.58
CA HIS A 66 -44.56 -21.70 0.56
C HIS A 66 -45.68 -21.03 1.36
N SER A 67 -45.61 -19.71 1.56
CA SER A 67 -46.58 -18.91 2.31
C SER A 67 -47.98 -18.95 1.70
N GLN A 68 -48.09 -19.12 0.38
CA GLN A 68 -49.37 -19.29 -0.31
C GLN A 68 -50.01 -20.66 -0.05
N THR A 69 -49.21 -21.68 0.27
CA THR A 69 -49.68 -23.05 0.44
C THR A 69 -50.06 -23.42 1.89
N TRP A 70 -49.81 -22.53 2.86
CA TRP A 70 -50.13 -22.70 4.30
C TRP A 70 -49.65 -24.01 4.96
N LYS A 71 -48.61 -24.66 4.43
CA LYS A 71 -48.21 -26.01 4.86
C LYS A 71 -47.38 -26.07 6.15
N SER A 72 -46.52 -25.08 6.44
CA SER A 72 -45.70 -25.07 7.67
C SER A 72 -45.25 -23.66 8.09
N PRO A 73 -45.68 -23.15 9.26
CA PRO A 73 -45.30 -21.80 9.71
C PRO A 73 -43.81 -21.69 10.08
N MET A 74 -43.23 -22.73 10.67
CA MET A 74 -41.82 -22.74 11.07
C MET A 74 -40.87 -22.69 9.87
N LYS A 75 -41.16 -23.45 8.81
CA LYS A 75 -40.38 -23.41 7.56
C LYS A 75 -40.52 -22.06 6.86
N SER A 76 -41.71 -21.46 6.88
CA SER A 76 -41.94 -20.12 6.34
C SER A 76 -41.10 -19.07 7.08
N ALA A 77 -41.15 -19.05 8.41
CA ALA A 77 -40.35 -18.13 9.23
C ALA A 77 -38.84 -18.30 8.99
N LEU A 78 -38.36 -19.55 8.87
CA LEU A 78 -36.95 -19.84 8.58
C LEU A 78 -36.50 -19.28 7.23
N LEU A 79 -37.27 -19.51 6.15
CA LEU A 79 -36.92 -19.03 4.81
C LEU A 79 -36.89 -17.51 4.72
N PHE A 80 -37.85 -16.84 5.36
CA PHE A 80 -37.88 -15.37 5.41
C PHE A 80 -36.70 -14.82 6.21
N SER A 81 -36.40 -15.41 7.37
CA SER A 81 -35.26 -15.02 8.21
C SER A 81 -33.93 -15.23 7.49
N LEU A 82 -33.76 -16.37 6.81
CA LEU A 82 -32.56 -16.66 6.02
C LEU A 82 -32.40 -15.65 4.87
N SER A 83 -33.51 -15.27 4.21
CA SER A 83 -33.48 -14.24 3.17
C SER A 83 -32.98 -12.90 3.72
N LEU A 84 -33.45 -12.48 4.89
CA LEU A 84 -33.00 -11.25 5.56
C LEU A 84 -31.54 -11.32 5.98
N VAL A 85 -31.11 -12.41 6.62
CA VAL A 85 -29.72 -12.61 7.05
C VAL A 85 -28.79 -12.58 5.83
N CYS A 86 -29.12 -13.30 4.76
CA CYS A 86 -28.36 -13.24 3.52
C CYS A 86 -28.32 -11.82 2.95
N PHE A 87 -29.41 -11.05 3.02
CA PHE A 87 -29.38 -9.67 2.55
C PHE A 87 -28.45 -8.78 3.37
N VAL A 88 -28.48 -8.89 4.70
CA VAL A 88 -27.55 -8.17 5.59
C VAL A 88 -26.10 -8.53 5.24
N LEU A 89 -25.78 -9.82 5.12
CA LEU A 89 -24.44 -10.27 4.72
C LEU A 89 -24.03 -9.74 3.34
N ALA A 90 -24.97 -9.67 2.38
CA ALA A 90 -24.72 -9.08 1.08
C ALA A 90 -24.38 -7.59 1.20
N THR A 91 -25.14 -6.82 1.99
CA THR A 91 -24.90 -5.37 2.19
C THR A 91 -23.59 -5.09 2.91
N LEU A 92 -23.24 -5.89 3.92
CA LEU A 92 -21.95 -5.80 4.62
C LEU A 92 -20.78 -6.17 3.71
N SER A 93 -21.00 -7.06 2.71
CA SER A 93 -19.98 -7.39 1.71
C SER A 93 -19.81 -6.30 0.66
N LYS A 94 -20.92 -5.74 0.16
CA LYS A 94 -20.92 -4.63 -0.81
C LYS A 94 -22.20 -3.82 -0.73
N PRO A 95 -22.13 -2.49 -0.50
CA PRO A 95 -23.34 -1.68 -0.33
C PRO A 95 -24.16 -1.51 -1.62
N SER A 96 -23.62 -1.77 -2.81
CA SER A 96 -24.39 -1.61 -4.06
C SER A 96 -25.57 -2.58 -4.19
N VAL A 97 -25.69 -3.60 -3.33
CA VAL A 97 -26.82 -4.55 -3.33
C VAL A 97 -28.11 -3.95 -2.73
N VAL A 98 -28.09 -2.72 -2.22
CA VAL A 98 -29.25 -2.01 -1.62
C VAL A 98 -30.49 -1.90 -2.52
N MET A 99 -30.35 -2.20 -3.81
CA MET A 99 -31.48 -2.25 -4.75
C MET A 99 -32.29 -3.56 -4.66
N LEU A 100 -31.86 -4.52 -3.84
CA LEU A 100 -32.54 -5.81 -3.66
C LEU A 100 -34.04 -5.71 -3.37
N PRO A 101 -34.58 -4.88 -2.45
CA PRO A 101 -36.03 -4.81 -2.22
C PRO A 101 -36.82 -4.45 -3.48
N ILE A 102 -36.27 -3.58 -4.34
CA ILE A 102 -36.89 -3.23 -5.63
C ILE A 102 -36.82 -4.43 -6.58
N VAL A 103 -35.69 -5.15 -6.61
CA VAL A 103 -35.54 -6.38 -7.38
C VAL A 103 -36.54 -7.46 -6.91
N LEU A 104 -36.71 -7.66 -5.61
CA LEU A 104 -37.71 -8.59 -5.05
C LEU A 104 -39.13 -8.19 -5.46
N ALA A 105 -39.46 -6.89 -5.42
CA ALA A 105 -40.74 -6.38 -5.90
C ALA A 105 -40.99 -6.70 -7.38
N ILE A 106 -39.96 -6.50 -8.23
CA ILE A 106 -40.02 -6.83 -9.66
C ILE A 106 -40.16 -8.35 -9.87
N CYS A 107 -39.52 -9.19 -9.05
CA CYS A 107 -39.70 -10.65 -9.06
C CYS A 107 -41.12 -11.08 -8.68
N VAL A 108 -41.74 -10.46 -7.67
CA VAL A 108 -43.14 -10.71 -7.30
C VAL A 108 -44.06 -10.30 -8.44
N TRP A 109 -43.84 -9.13 -9.04
CA TRP A 109 -44.57 -8.67 -10.21
C TRP A 109 -44.43 -9.62 -11.41
N TRP A 110 -43.24 -10.20 -11.63
CA TRP A 110 -43.01 -11.19 -12.67
C TRP A 110 -43.82 -12.47 -12.46
N ARG A 111 -43.89 -12.99 -11.22
CA ARG A 111 -44.69 -14.20 -10.94
C ARG A 111 -46.19 -13.96 -11.02
N ARG A 112 -46.68 -12.84 -10.49
CA ARG A 112 -48.12 -12.61 -10.27
C ARG A 112 -48.77 -11.66 -11.28
N GLY A 113 -48.01 -10.89 -12.05
CA GLY A 113 -48.49 -9.88 -12.99
C GLY A 113 -48.97 -8.57 -12.35
N ARG A 114 -49.01 -8.49 -11.02
CA ARG A 114 -49.43 -7.31 -10.26
C ARG A 114 -48.69 -7.26 -8.92
N ILE A 115 -48.53 -6.05 -8.39
CA ILE A 115 -48.05 -5.81 -7.03
C ILE A 115 -49.12 -5.05 -6.26
N GLY A 116 -49.46 -5.51 -5.06
CA GLY A 116 -50.47 -4.88 -4.21
C GLY A 116 -49.85 -4.32 -2.91
N TRP A 117 -50.63 -3.51 -2.19
CA TRP A 117 -50.20 -2.94 -0.90
C TRP A 117 -49.78 -4.00 0.13
N LYS A 118 -50.40 -5.18 0.11
CA LYS A 118 -50.05 -6.31 1.00
C LYS A 118 -48.65 -6.87 0.73
N ASP A 119 -48.12 -6.70 -0.48
CA ASP A 119 -46.76 -7.14 -0.84
C ASP A 119 -45.69 -6.19 -0.29
N GLY A 120 -46.07 -4.98 0.15
CA GLY A 120 -45.17 -4.04 0.79
C GLY A 120 -44.72 -4.47 2.19
N VAL A 121 -45.57 -5.20 2.93
CA VAL A 121 -45.26 -5.61 4.32
C VAL A 121 -44.02 -6.53 4.39
N PRO A 122 -43.92 -7.61 3.59
CA PRO A 122 -42.72 -8.45 3.58
C PRO A 122 -41.46 -7.76 3.05
N LEU A 123 -41.61 -6.69 2.25
CA LEU A 123 -40.49 -5.93 1.69
C LEU A 123 -39.99 -4.83 2.64
N ALA A 124 -40.80 -4.39 3.61
CA ALA A 124 -40.46 -3.30 4.52
C ALA A 124 -39.14 -3.53 5.29
N PRO A 125 -38.84 -4.73 5.85
CA PRO A 125 -37.55 -4.97 6.50
C PRO A 125 -36.36 -4.83 5.53
N PHE A 126 -36.49 -5.27 4.28
CA PHE A 126 -35.46 -5.11 3.26
C PHE A 126 -35.26 -3.63 2.88
N LEU A 127 -36.35 -2.86 2.80
CA LEU A 127 -36.29 -1.42 2.55
C LEU A 127 -35.58 -0.68 3.70
N LEU A 128 -35.86 -1.04 4.96
CA LEU A 128 -35.19 -0.45 6.12
C LEU A 128 -33.69 -0.74 6.14
N ILE A 129 -33.28 -2.00 5.91
CA ILE A 129 -31.87 -2.38 5.79
C ILE A 129 -31.20 -1.59 4.65
N SER A 130 -31.89 -1.45 3.51
CA SER A 130 -31.36 -0.72 2.34
C SER A 130 -31.20 0.77 2.63
N ALA A 131 -32.16 1.40 3.30
CA ALA A 131 -32.11 2.80 3.68
C ALA A 131 -30.96 3.08 4.65
N PHE A 132 -30.80 2.22 5.66
CA PHE A 132 -29.71 2.32 6.63
C PHE A 132 -28.34 2.16 5.95
N ALA A 133 -28.16 1.10 5.15
CA ALA A 133 -26.91 0.86 4.43
C ALA A 133 -26.58 1.98 3.43
N SER A 134 -27.59 2.56 2.77
CA SER A 134 -27.41 3.70 1.86
C SER A 134 -26.97 4.96 2.61
N ALA A 135 -27.62 5.28 3.74
CA ALA A 135 -27.26 6.42 4.57
C ALA A 135 -25.82 6.29 5.11
N TRP A 136 -25.47 5.10 5.62
CA TRP A 136 -24.11 4.80 6.06
C TRP A 136 -23.09 4.97 4.95
N THR A 137 -23.37 4.43 3.75
CA THR A 137 -22.46 4.52 2.60
C THR A 137 -22.25 5.97 2.15
N ILE A 138 -23.30 6.79 2.11
CA ILE A 138 -23.19 8.20 1.74
C ILE A 138 -22.35 8.96 2.76
N TRP A 139 -22.52 8.66 4.05
CA TRP A 139 -21.72 9.24 5.13
C TRP A 139 -20.25 8.85 5.00
N GLU A 140 -19.95 7.56 4.83
CA GLU A 140 -18.58 7.04 4.63
C GLU A 140 -17.89 7.65 3.41
N GLN A 141 -18.58 7.73 2.26
CA GLN A 141 -18.01 8.32 1.04
C GLN A 141 -17.67 9.79 1.21
N LYS A 142 -18.47 10.53 2.00
CA LYS A 142 -18.28 11.96 2.21
C LYS A 142 -17.18 12.26 3.22
N PHE A 143 -17.13 11.54 4.34
CA PHE A 143 -16.30 11.91 5.49
C PHE A 143 -14.99 11.12 5.60
N HIS A 144 -14.95 9.85 5.16
CA HIS A 144 -13.72 9.05 5.21
C HIS A 144 -13.06 8.92 3.84
N ALA A 145 -13.83 8.60 2.78
CA ALA A 145 -13.26 8.47 1.44
C ALA A 145 -12.97 9.83 0.76
N SER A 146 -13.39 10.94 1.40
CA SER A 146 -13.20 12.31 0.91
C SER A 146 -13.59 12.47 -0.57
N ALA A 147 -14.71 11.85 -0.98
CA ALA A 147 -15.28 11.99 -2.33
C ALA A 147 -15.96 13.36 -2.52
N VAL A 148 -15.21 14.40 -2.19
CA VAL A 148 -15.59 15.81 -2.17
C VAL A 148 -14.49 16.58 -2.91
N GLY A 149 -14.90 17.48 -3.80
CA GLY A 149 -13.96 18.28 -4.60
C GLY A 149 -14.42 18.44 -6.05
N PRO A 150 -13.63 19.15 -6.88
CA PRO A 150 -13.99 19.47 -8.26
C PRO A 150 -14.30 18.23 -9.11
N GLU A 151 -13.66 17.10 -8.82
CA GLU A 151 -13.82 15.85 -9.55
C GLU A 151 -15.20 15.21 -9.38
N TRP A 152 -15.92 15.56 -8.31
CA TRP A 152 -17.28 15.09 -8.01
C TRP A 152 -18.34 16.20 -8.09
N ALA A 153 -17.95 17.40 -8.53
CA ALA A 153 -18.80 18.58 -8.60
C ALA A 153 -19.72 18.61 -9.83
N GLN A 154 -20.21 17.45 -10.29
CA GLN A 154 -21.14 17.39 -11.42
C GLN A 154 -22.50 17.98 -11.04
N THR A 155 -23.00 18.83 -11.93
CA THR A 155 -24.36 19.40 -11.87
C THR A 155 -25.40 18.30 -12.11
N TRP A 156 -26.65 18.55 -11.67
CA TRP A 156 -27.75 17.60 -11.91
C TRP A 156 -27.94 17.22 -13.39
N PRO A 157 -27.87 18.16 -14.36
CA PRO A 157 -27.97 17.80 -15.77
C PRO A 157 -26.81 16.92 -16.26
N GLU A 158 -25.58 17.16 -15.80
CA GLU A 158 -24.42 16.30 -16.13
C GLU A 158 -24.59 14.89 -15.58
N ARG A 159 -25.13 14.74 -14.36
CA ARG A 159 -25.43 13.43 -13.77
C ARG A 159 -26.45 12.65 -14.59
N LEU A 160 -27.46 13.32 -15.16
CA LEU A 160 -28.42 12.68 -16.07
C LEU A 160 -27.76 12.20 -17.37
N ILE A 161 -26.83 12.99 -17.92
CA ILE A 161 -26.03 12.59 -19.09
C ILE A 161 -25.18 11.36 -18.76
N ILE A 162 -24.49 11.35 -17.61
CA ILE A 162 -23.70 10.20 -17.14
C ILE A 162 -24.58 8.95 -17.06
N ALA A 163 -25.72 9.04 -16.39
CA ALA A 163 -26.63 7.93 -16.21
C ALA A 163 -27.09 7.35 -17.55
N GLY A 164 -27.53 8.22 -18.47
CA GLY A 164 -27.92 7.81 -19.82
C GLY A 164 -26.79 7.10 -20.54
N ARG A 165 -25.59 7.69 -20.61
CA ARG A 165 -24.43 7.10 -21.29
C ARG A 165 -23.99 5.78 -20.66
N ALA A 166 -23.99 5.67 -19.33
CA ALA A 166 -23.58 4.48 -18.60
C ALA A 166 -24.46 3.25 -18.90
N ILE A 167 -25.78 3.42 -18.95
CA ILE A 167 -26.73 2.34 -19.29
C ILE A 167 -26.34 1.69 -20.63
N TRP A 168 -26.11 2.50 -21.66
CA TRP A 168 -25.79 2.01 -23.00
C TRP A 168 -24.34 1.54 -23.12
N PHE A 169 -23.40 2.19 -22.44
CA PHE A 169 -22.01 1.74 -22.37
C PHE A 169 -21.93 0.29 -21.88
N TYR A 170 -22.60 0.00 -20.77
CA TYR A 170 -22.59 -1.33 -20.18
C TYR A 170 -23.33 -2.35 -21.05
N LEU A 171 -24.50 -2.02 -21.62
CA LEU A 171 -25.18 -2.91 -22.58
C LEU A 171 -24.29 -3.19 -23.79
N GLY A 172 -23.59 -2.18 -24.29
CA GLY A 172 -22.60 -2.31 -25.36
C GLY A 172 -21.48 -3.29 -25.00
N LYS A 173 -20.96 -3.23 -23.76
CA LYS A 173 -19.93 -4.18 -23.29
C LYS A 173 -20.44 -5.61 -23.11
N LEU A 174 -21.74 -5.82 -22.91
CA LEU A 174 -22.34 -7.16 -22.91
C LEU A 174 -22.53 -7.71 -24.32
N ALA A 175 -22.81 -6.84 -25.30
CA ALA A 175 -22.93 -7.26 -26.69
C ALA A 175 -21.55 -7.43 -27.37
N TRP A 176 -20.60 -6.57 -27.02
CA TRP A 176 -19.25 -6.52 -27.58
C TRP A 176 -18.22 -6.25 -26.48
N PRO A 177 -17.66 -7.30 -25.84
CA PRO A 177 -16.74 -7.17 -24.71
C PRO A 177 -15.32 -6.78 -25.15
N HIS A 178 -15.18 -5.71 -25.93
CA HIS A 178 -13.90 -5.18 -26.36
C HIS A 178 -13.94 -3.64 -26.58
N PRO A 179 -12.91 -2.89 -26.17
CA PRO A 179 -11.88 -3.29 -25.22
C PRO A 179 -12.45 -3.36 -23.80
N LEU A 180 -12.00 -4.31 -22.99
CA LEU A 180 -12.20 -4.29 -21.53
C LEU A 180 -10.97 -3.68 -20.86
N ILE A 181 -11.18 -2.73 -19.94
CA ILE A 181 -10.13 -1.91 -19.32
C ILE A 181 -10.50 -1.69 -17.86
N PHE A 182 -9.52 -1.72 -16.96
CA PHE A 182 -9.77 -1.45 -15.54
C PHE A 182 -10.19 0.00 -15.29
N ILE A 183 -9.52 0.96 -15.94
CA ILE A 183 -9.84 2.39 -15.87
C ILE A 183 -10.05 2.90 -17.28
N TYR A 184 -11.32 3.14 -17.62
CA TYR A 184 -11.70 3.75 -18.89
C TYR A 184 -11.35 5.24 -18.92
N PRO A 185 -11.18 5.85 -20.11
CA PRO A 185 -11.07 7.29 -20.23
C PRO A 185 -12.28 7.98 -19.60
N ARG A 186 -12.01 8.95 -18.72
CA ARG A 186 -13.06 9.75 -18.08
C ARG A 186 -13.75 10.60 -19.14
N TRP A 187 -15.08 10.60 -19.16
CA TRP A 187 -15.85 11.33 -20.16
C TRP A 187 -15.84 12.83 -19.91
N GLU A 188 -15.74 13.60 -20.99
CA GLU A 188 -16.07 15.02 -20.98
C GLU A 188 -17.59 15.20 -21.11
N ILE A 189 -18.15 16.03 -20.23
CA ILE A 189 -19.60 16.19 -20.09
C ILE A 189 -19.91 17.67 -20.01
N HIS A 190 -20.83 18.09 -20.88
CA HIS A 190 -21.27 19.45 -21.00
C HIS A 190 -22.79 19.49 -20.94
N SER A 191 -23.34 20.15 -19.92
CA SER A 191 -24.78 20.24 -19.69
C SER A 191 -25.56 20.91 -20.83
N TRP A 192 -24.91 21.81 -21.58
CA TRP A 192 -25.50 22.51 -22.74
C TRP A 192 -25.67 21.64 -23.99
N GLN A 193 -25.01 20.48 -24.06
CA GLN A 193 -25.11 19.59 -25.22
C GLN A 193 -26.40 18.75 -25.14
N TRP A 194 -27.51 19.25 -25.68
CA TRP A 194 -28.82 18.59 -25.60
C TRP A 194 -28.84 17.15 -26.18
N MET A 195 -28.01 16.85 -27.18
CA MET A 195 -27.88 15.49 -27.73
C MET A 195 -27.34 14.48 -26.70
N ALA A 196 -26.63 14.94 -25.68
CA ALA A 196 -26.07 14.10 -24.64
C ALA A 196 -27.14 13.48 -23.72
N TYR A 197 -28.38 13.99 -23.75
CA TYR A 197 -29.53 13.43 -23.00
C TYR A 197 -30.29 12.35 -23.78
N LEU A 198 -30.08 12.22 -25.10
CA LEU A 198 -30.74 11.22 -25.94
C LEU A 198 -30.57 9.78 -25.43
N PRO A 199 -29.40 9.34 -24.94
CA PRO A 199 -29.24 8.00 -24.38
C PRO A 199 -30.18 7.75 -23.19
N LEU A 200 -30.36 8.72 -22.29
CA LEU A 200 -31.28 8.59 -21.17
C LEU A 200 -32.72 8.51 -21.65
N LEU A 201 -33.12 9.42 -22.55
CA LEU A 201 -34.46 9.41 -23.16
C LEU A 201 -34.75 8.07 -23.84
N ALA A 202 -33.81 7.54 -24.63
CA ALA A 202 -33.94 6.24 -25.28
C ALA A 202 -34.09 5.09 -24.27
N ALA A 203 -33.34 5.09 -23.17
CA ALA A 203 -33.47 4.08 -22.12
C ALA A 203 -34.84 4.14 -21.43
N THR A 204 -35.33 5.34 -21.12
CA THR A 204 -36.67 5.52 -20.51
C THR A 204 -37.80 5.11 -21.46
N LEU A 205 -37.70 5.50 -22.74
CA LEU A 205 -38.66 5.10 -23.77
C LEU A 205 -38.65 3.58 -23.96
N GLY A 206 -37.48 2.95 -23.97
CA GLY A 206 -37.35 1.48 -24.05
C GLY A 206 -38.03 0.76 -22.89
N LEU A 207 -37.92 1.29 -21.66
CA LEU A 207 -38.66 0.76 -20.50
C LEU A 207 -40.18 0.92 -20.65
N ILE A 208 -40.65 2.09 -21.10
CA ILE A 208 -42.09 2.33 -21.32
C ILE A 208 -42.64 1.41 -22.41
N VAL A 209 -41.93 1.30 -23.55
CA VAL A 209 -42.33 0.44 -24.67
C VAL A 209 -42.34 -1.01 -24.23
N SER A 210 -41.30 -1.49 -23.54
CA SER A 210 -41.25 -2.87 -23.06
C SER A 210 -42.35 -3.20 -22.04
N TRP A 211 -42.75 -2.24 -21.20
CA TRP A 211 -43.90 -2.37 -20.31
C TRP A 211 -45.23 -2.46 -21.07
N ALA A 212 -45.40 -1.66 -22.12
CA ALA A 212 -46.63 -1.61 -22.92
C ALA A 212 -46.80 -2.81 -23.87
N LEU A 213 -45.72 -3.55 -24.17
CA LEU A 213 -45.78 -4.73 -25.04
C LEU A 213 -46.60 -5.85 -24.41
N PRO A 214 -47.66 -6.34 -25.10
CA PRO A 214 -48.50 -7.40 -24.57
C PRO A 214 -47.78 -8.76 -24.55
N GLY A 215 -48.23 -9.64 -23.66
CA GLY A 215 -47.79 -11.03 -23.60
C GLY A 215 -46.51 -11.28 -22.79
N ARG A 216 -46.06 -12.54 -22.81
CA ARG A 216 -44.93 -13.01 -21.98
C ARG A 216 -43.59 -12.42 -22.43
N ALA A 217 -43.43 -12.15 -23.72
CA ALA A 217 -42.21 -11.57 -24.28
C ALA A 217 -42.00 -10.11 -23.83
N GLY A 218 -43.06 -9.28 -23.88
CA GLY A 218 -43.01 -7.90 -23.40
C GLY A 218 -42.66 -7.82 -21.91
N ARG A 219 -43.34 -8.63 -21.09
CA ARG A 219 -43.03 -8.74 -19.65
C ARG A 219 -41.59 -9.16 -19.40
N ALA A 220 -41.03 -10.07 -20.20
CA ALA A 220 -39.65 -10.56 -20.03
C ALA A 220 -38.64 -9.48 -20.38
N LEU A 221 -38.88 -8.74 -21.48
CA LEU A 221 -38.07 -7.60 -21.89
C LEU A 221 -38.08 -6.50 -20.81
N PHE A 222 -39.27 -6.15 -20.30
CA PHE A 222 -39.39 -5.19 -19.22
C PHE A 222 -38.67 -5.65 -17.95
N PHE A 223 -38.88 -6.90 -17.52
CA PHE A 223 -38.23 -7.44 -16.33
C PHE A 223 -36.69 -7.33 -16.43
N ALA A 224 -36.12 -7.78 -17.55
CA ALA A 224 -34.68 -7.75 -17.77
C ALA A 224 -34.14 -6.31 -17.81
N ALA A 225 -34.82 -5.40 -18.51
CA ALA A 225 -34.43 -4.00 -18.60
C ALA A 225 -34.58 -3.26 -17.26
N ALA A 226 -35.69 -3.47 -16.54
CA ALA A 226 -35.93 -2.87 -15.23
C ALA A 226 -34.92 -3.38 -14.20
N TYR A 227 -34.70 -4.71 -14.13
CA TYR A 227 -33.67 -5.31 -13.28
C TYR A 227 -32.29 -4.70 -13.55
N TYR A 228 -31.95 -4.54 -14.83
CA TYR A 228 -30.66 -3.99 -15.26
C TYR A 228 -30.45 -2.55 -14.77
N VAL A 229 -31.40 -1.66 -15.06
CA VAL A 229 -31.32 -0.24 -14.67
C VAL A 229 -31.37 -0.09 -13.15
N VAL A 230 -32.25 -0.82 -12.47
CA VAL A 230 -32.36 -0.82 -11.01
C VAL A 230 -31.06 -1.29 -10.37
N SER A 231 -30.47 -2.38 -10.85
CA SER A 231 -29.23 -2.91 -10.28
C SER A 231 -28.02 -2.00 -10.55
N LEU A 232 -28.03 -1.21 -11.62
CA LEU A 232 -27.00 -0.21 -11.92
C LEU A 232 -27.19 1.10 -11.15
N PHE A 233 -28.38 1.39 -10.63
CA PHE A 233 -28.70 2.70 -10.06
C PHE A 233 -27.64 3.30 -9.11
N PRO A 234 -27.03 2.55 -8.17
CA PRO A 234 -26.01 3.11 -7.27
C PRO A 234 -24.76 3.64 -7.98
N VAL A 235 -24.51 3.23 -9.21
CA VAL A 235 -23.32 3.54 -10.02
C VAL A 235 -23.64 4.32 -11.29
N LEU A 236 -24.89 4.79 -11.49
CA LEU A 236 -25.29 5.56 -12.68
C LEU A 236 -24.86 7.03 -12.66
N GLY A 237 -24.05 7.49 -11.70
CA GLY A 237 -23.61 8.90 -11.66
C GLY A 237 -24.47 9.82 -10.79
N PHE A 238 -25.59 9.34 -10.24
CA PHE A 238 -26.44 10.13 -9.34
C PHE A 238 -25.77 10.45 -8.00
N PHE A 239 -24.86 9.58 -7.56
CA PHE A 239 -24.11 9.73 -6.31
C PHE A 239 -22.63 9.96 -6.60
N SER A 240 -21.95 10.68 -5.72
CA SER A 240 -20.50 10.83 -5.79
C SER A 240 -19.83 9.58 -5.23
N VAL A 241 -19.33 8.73 -6.13
CA VAL A 241 -18.57 7.53 -5.80
C VAL A 241 -17.09 7.84 -5.98
N TYR A 242 -16.23 7.47 -5.02
CA TYR A 242 -14.79 7.75 -5.07
C TYR A 242 -14.14 7.40 -6.42
N PHE A 243 -14.49 6.25 -7.01
CA PHE A 243 -13.96 5.80 -8.30
C PHE A 243 -14.20 6.78 -9.47
N PHE A 244 -15.21 7.66 -9.39
CA PHE A 244 -15.51 8.65 -10.43
C PHE A 244 -14.43 9.75 -10.58
N ARG A 245 -13.50 9.83 -9.64
CA ARG A 245 -12.22 10.54 -9.81
C ARG A 245 -11.44 10.03 -11.02
N TYR A 246 -11.51 8.73 -11.31
CA TYR A 246 -10.75 8.09 -12.38
C TYR A 246 -11.59 7.87 -13.64
N SER A 247 -12.81 7.38 -13.49
CA SER A 247 -13.71 7.07 -14.60
C SER A 247 -15.16 6.97 -14.10
N PHE A 248 -16.13 7.37 -14.93
CA PHE A 248 -17.56 7.19 -14.62
C PHE A 248 -18.05 5.75 -14.78
N VAL A 249 -17.25 4.89 -15.41
CA VAL A 249 -17.61 3.50 -15.70
C VAL A 249 -16.45 2.55 -15.41
N SER A 250 -16.81 1.33 -15.01
CA SER A 250 -15.91 0.21 -14.71
C SER A 250 -16.65 -1.11 -14.93
N ASP A 251 -15.97 -2.15 -15.45
CA ASP A 251 -16.64 -3.40 -15.86
C ASP A 251 -17.28 -4.13 -14.65
N HIS A 252 -16.66 -4.07 -13.48
CA HIS A 252 -17.19 -4.71 -12.27
C HIS A 252 -18.50 -4.08 -11.74
N PHE A 253 -18.85 -2.86 -12.14
CA PHE A 253 -20.10 -2.21 -11.72
C PHE A 253 -21.35 -2.92 -12.27
N GLN A 254 -21.25 -3.56 -13.44
CA GLN A 254 -22.35 -4.28 -14.07
C GLN A 254 -22.42 -5.77 -13.68
N TYR A 255 -21.60 -6.24 -12.74
CA TYR A 255 -21.51 -7.66 -12.37
C TYR A 255 -22.87 -8.26 -11.98
N LEU A 256 -23.64 -7.59 -11.12
CA LEU A 256 -25.01 -8.02 -10.78
C LEU A 256 -26.00 -7.66 -11.88
N ALA A 257 -25.94 -6.42 -12.40
CA ALA A 257 -26.93 -5.92 -13.35
C ALA A 257 -27.00 -6.74 -14.65
N SER A 258 -25.84 -7.21 -15.14
CA SER A 258 -25.72 -8.00 -16.38
C SER A 258 -26.50 -9.31 -16.39
N MET A 259 -26.90 -9.84 -15.22
CA MET A 259 -27.72 -11.06 -15.13
C MET A 259 -29.05 -10.90 -15.89
N GLY A 260 -29.69 -9.74 -15.85
CA GLY A 260 -30.96 -9.49 -16.55
C GLY A 260 -30.84 -9.61 -18.07
N PRO A 261 -30.01 -8.78 -18.72
CA PRO A 261 -29.82 -8.84 -20.17
C PRO A 261 -29.29 -10.20 -20.66
N LEU A 262 -28.35 -10.83 -19.94
CA LEU A 262 -27.80 -12.14 -20.34
C LEU A 262 -28.80 -13.28 -20.15
N ALA A 263 -29.66 -13.23 -19.12
CA ALA A 263 -30.78 -14.16 -18.98
C ALA A 263 -31.80 -13.99 -20.11
N LEU A 264 -32.11 -12.75 -20.51
CA LEU A 264 -32.98 -12.46 -21.65
C LEU A 264 -32.37 -12.98 -22.96
N ALA A 265 -31.07 -12.76 -23.19
CA ALA A 265 -30.36 -13.28 -24.36
C ALA A 265 -30.39 -14.81 -24.41
N GLY A 266 -30.12 -15.48 -23.28
CA GLY A 266 -30.23 -16.94 -23.18
C GLY A 266 -31.65 -17.44 -23.47
N ALA A 267 -32.68 -16.74 -22.98
CA ALA A 267 -34.07 -17.07 -23.27
C ALA A 267 -34.46 -16.84 -24.76
N ALA A 268 -33.94 -15.79 -25.38
CA ALA A 268 -34.15 -15.51 -26.80
C ALA A 268 -33.50 -16.58 -27.68
N ILE A 269 -32.24 -16.94 -27.40
CA ILE A 269 -31.52 -18.01 -28.11
C ILE A 269 -32.26 -19.34 -27.94
N ALA A 270 -32.66 -19.69 -26.71
CA ALA A 270 -33.45 -20.88 -26.43
C ALA A 270 -34.77 -20.93 -27.21
N THR A 271 -35.42 -19.77 -27.40
CA THR A 271 -36.68 -19.69 -28.15
C THR A 271 -36.46 -19.82 -29.66
N LEU A 272 -35.38 -19.26 -30.20
CA LEU A 272 -35.03 -19.31 -31.62
C LEU A 272 -34.53 -20.70 -32.06
N VAL A 273 -33.78 -21.37 -31.20
CA VAL A 273 -33.16 -22.69 -31.48
C VAL A 273 -34.12 -23.86 -31.21
N GLY A 274 -35.23 -23.64 -30.50
CA GLY A 274 -36.17 -24.68 -30.11
C GLY A 274 -35.76 -25.43 -28.83
N ARG A 275 -36.44 -26.56 -28.54
CA ARG A 275 -36.45 -27.30 -27.24
C ARG A 275 -35.10 -27.80 -26.68
N PHE A 276 -33.95 -27.40 -27.22
CA PHE A 276 -32.60 -27.81 -26.81
C PHE A 276 -32.11 -27.16 -25.50
N CYS A 277 -32.76 -26.09 -25.02
CA CYS A 277 -32.33 -25.39 -23.80
C CYS A 277 -33.06 -25.81 -22.51
N GLU A 278 -33.75 -26.96 -22.54
CA GLU A 278 -34.36 -27.61 -21.37
C GLU A 278 -33.45 -28.75 -20.87
N THR A 279 -33.54 -29.09 -19.60
CA THR A 279 -32.58 -30.04 -18.99
C THR A 279 -32.80 -31.48 -19.48
N PRO A 280 -31.77 -32.36 -19.47
CA PRO A 280 -31.94 -33.77 -19.87
C PRO A 280 -33.04 -34.53 -19.12
N LEU A 281 -33.32 -34.10 -17.87
CA LEU A 281 -34.40 -34.65 -17.02
C LEU A 281 -35.82 -34.29 -17.50
N GLU A 282 -35.99 -33.16 -18.19
CA GLU A 282 -37.28 -32.74 -18.78
C GLU A 282 -37.52 -33.40 -20.14
N LEU A 283 -36.46 -33.87 -20.82
CA LEU A 283 -36.56 -34.62 -22.08
C LEU A 283 -37.12 -36.04 -21.89
N ALA A 284 -36.88 -36.66 -20.72
CA ALA A 284 -37.24 -38.05 -20.44
C ALA A 284 -38.73 -38.25 -20.09
N SER A 285 -39.43 -37.19 -19.67
CA SER A 285 -40.88 -37.26 -19.35
C SER A 285 -41.79 -37.15 -20.58
N ASP A 286 -41.27 -36.72 -21.72
CA ASP A 286 -42.05 -36.44 -22.95
C ASP A 286 -41.74 -37.38 -24.12
N THR A 287 -40.81 -38.34 -23.94
CA THR A 287 -40.48 -39.35 -24.96
C THR A 287 -41.67 -40.25 -25.35
N ASP A 288 -42.75 -40.27 -24.55
CA ASP A 288 -43.98 -41.00 -24.86
C ASP A 288 -44.92 -40.25 -25.84
N ALA A 289 -44.67 -38.97 -26.13
CA ALA A 289 -45.59 -38.14 -26.95
C ALA A 289 -45.15 -37.92 -28.42
N LEU A 290 -43.98 -38.41 -28.84
CA LEU A 290 -43.39 -38.10 -30.16
C LEU A 290 -43.31 -39.28 -31.14
N GLN A 291 -44.05 -40.36 -30.90
CA GLN A 291 -44.14 -41.50 -31.83
C GLN A 291 -44.99 -41.27 -33.10
N SER A 292 -45.50 -40.06 -33.36
CA SER A 292 -46.34 -39.77 -34.55
C SER A 292 -45.83 -38.61 -35.41
N SER A 293 -44.85 -38.86 -36.29
CA SER A 293 -44.73 -38.32 -37.66
C SER A 293 -43.30 -38.47 -38.21
N SER A 294 -43.13 -39.29 -39.24
CA SER A 294 -41.83 -39.72 -39.79
C SER A 294 -41.13 -38.68 -40.68
N ASP A 295 -41.84 -37.69 -41.21
CA ASP A 295 -41.33 -36.90 -42.35
C ASP A 295 -40.61 -35.59 -41.97
N ASN A 296 -40.70 -35.15 -40.71
CA ASN A 296 -40.05 -33.93 -40.22
C ASN A 296 -38.78 -34.16 -39.38
N ILE A 297 -38.35 -35.41 -39.22
CA ILE A 297 -37.28 -35.78 -38.29
C ILE A 297 -35.90 -35.28 -38.77
N GLY A 298 -35.63 -35.31 -40.07
CA GLY A 298 -34.33 -34.88 -40.63
C GLY A 298 -34.09 -33.38 -40.53
N VAL A 299 -35.09 -32.56 -40.87
CA VAL A 299 -35.00 -31.09 -40.76
C VAL A 299 -34.97 -30.64 -39.30
N ALA A 300 -35.72 -31.30 -38.42
CA ALA A 300 -35.68 -31.05 -36.98
C ALA A 300 -34.30 -31.41 -36.40
N ARG A 301 -33.74 -32.58 -36.74
CA ARG A 301 -32.38 -32.99 -36.31
C ARG A 301 -31.29 -32.04 -36.83
N GLY A 302 -31.39 -31.57 -38.07
CA GLY A 302 -30.47 -30.59 -38.65
C GLY A 302 -30.51 -29.25 -37.90
N ARG A 303 -31.70 -28.69 -37.65
CA ARG A 303 -31.86 -27.46 -36.86
C ARG A 303 -31.37 -27.60 -35.42
N LEU A 304 -31.61 -28.76 -34.79
CA LEU A 304 -31.11 -29.08 -33.45
C LEU A 304 -29.58 -29.13 -33.40
N PHE A 305 -28.93 -29.76 -34.40
CA PHE A 305 -27.48 -29.85 -34.49
C PHE A 305 -26.81 -28.49 -34.75
N LEU A 306 -27.36 -27.69 -35.67
CA LEU A 306 -26.88 -26.32 -35.93
C LEU A 306 -27.01 -25.42 -34.69
N GLY A 307 -28.11 -25.55 -33.96
CA GLY A 307 -28.35 -24.80 -32.73
C GLY A 307 -27.43 -25.15 -31.57
N SER A 308 -27.19 -26.45 -31.35
CA SER A 308 -26.27 -26.93 -30.31
C SER A 308 -24.82 -26.58 -30.63
N LEU A 309 -24.44 -26.68 -31.90
CA LEU A 309 -23.13 -26.23 -32.38
C LEU A 309 -22.97 -24.72 -32.16
N GLY A 310 -23.98 -23.91 -32.51
CA GLY A 310 -23.96 -22.45 -32.30
C GLY A 310 -23.81 -22.06 -30.84
N CYS A 311 -24.57 -22.68 -29.92
CA CYS A 311 -24.45 -22.43 -28.49
C CYS A 311 -23.09 -22.87 -27.95
N SER A 312 -22.56 -24.01 -28.42
CA SER A 312 -21.24 -24.51 -27.99
C SER A 312 -20.13 -23.57 -28.44
N ILE A 313 -20.15 -23.11 -29.70
CA ILE A 313 -19.20 -22.13 -30.24
C ILE A 313 -19.27 -20.83 -29.43
N LEU A 314 -20.48 -20.33 -29.13
CA LEU A 314 -20.67 -19.12 -28.34
C LEU A 314 -20.04 -19.24 -26.94
N LEU A 315 -20.36 -20.32 -26.21
CA LEU A 315 -19.84 -20.52 -24.86
C LEU A 315 -18.32 -20.77 -24.84
N LEU A 316 -17.79 -21.51 -25.82
CA LEU A 316 -16.34 -21.69 -25.96
C LEU A 316 -15.63 -20.38 -26.31
N SER A 317 -16.22 -19.56 -27.18
CA SER A 317 -15.67 -18.24 -27.52
C SER A 317 -15.67 -17.31 -26.31
N LEU A 318 -16.76 -17.25 -25.56
CA LEU A 318 -16.83 -16.48 -24.31
C LEU A 318 -15.83 -17.01 -23.27
N GLY A 319 -15.73 -18.33 -23.11
CA GLY A 319 -14.75 -18.96 -22.23
C GLY A 319 -13.31 -18.61 -22.59
N PHE A 320 -12.95 -18.66 -23.88
CA PHE A 320 -11.63 -18.27 -24.38
C PHE A 320 -11.35 -16.78 -24.15
N LEU A 321 -12.28 -15.89 -24.46
CA LEU A 321 -12.15 -14.45 -24.22
C LEU A 321 -12.02 -14.14 -22.72
N THR A 322 -12.75 -14.85 -21.86
CA THR A 322 -12.67 -14.72 -20.40
C THR A 322 -11.32 -15.19 -19.87
N TRP A 323 -10.80 -16.31 -20.38
CA TRP A 323 -9.46 -16.79 -20.04
C TRP A 323 -8.38 -15.78 -20.46
N GLN A 324 -8.45 -15.27 -21.70
CA GLN A 324 -7.53 -14.26 -22.20
C GLN A 324 -7.59 -12.96 -21.37
N GLN A 325 -8.78 -12.51 -21.01
CA GLN A 325 -8.95 -11.32 -20.18
C GLN A 325 -8.46 -11.56 -18.74
N GLY A 326 -8.57 -12.79 -18.24
CA GLY A 326 -8.04 -13.20 -16.94
C GLY A 326 -6.52 -13.01 -16.81
N ALA A 327 -5.79 -13.25 -17.90
CA ALA A 327 -4.33 -13.08 -17.93
C ALA A 327 -3.88 -11.64 -17.67
N VAL A 328 -4.74 -10.64 -17.90
CA VAL A 328 -4.42 -9.21 -17.65
C VAL A 328 -4.24 -8.92 -16.15
N TYR A 329 -4.83 -9.73 -15.27
CA TYR A 329 -4.83 -9.50 -13.82
C TYR A 329 -3.80 -10.34 -13.06
N HIS A 330 -2.89 -11.02 -13.77
CA HIS A 330 -1.91 -11.92 -13.14
C HIS A 330 -0.80 -11.17 -12.40
N ASP A 331 -0.30 -10.08 -12.97
CA ASP A 331 0.74 -9.24 -12.40
C ASP A 331 0.44 -7.75 -12.60
N LEU A 332 0.93 -6.90 -11.69
CA LEU A 332 0.62 -5.47 -11.65
C LEU A 332 1.19 -4.72 -12.86
N ILE A 333 2.38 -5.11 -13.33
CA ILE A 333 3.06 -4.46 -14.45
C ILE A 333 2.26 -4.68 -15.74
N THR A 334 1.92 -5.91 -16.07
CA THR A 334 1.06 -6.27 -17.21
C THR A 334 -0.28 -5.57 -17.11
N PHE A 335 -0.89 -5.59 -15.92
CA PHE A 335 -2.19 -4.97 -15.67
C PHE A 335 -2.20 -3.46 -15.98
N TYR A 336 -1.26 -2.70 -15.43
CA TYR A 336 -1.20 -1.26 -15.67
C TYR A 336 -0.68 -0.93 -17.07
N THR A 337 0.27 -1.69 -17.61
CA THR A 337 0.75 -1.53 -18.99
C THR A 337 -0.39 -1.74 -20.00
N ARG A 338 -1.22 -2.78 -19.81
CA ARG A 338 -2.40 -3.04 -20.65
C ARG A 338 -3.47 -1.95 -20.50
N THR A 339 -3.59 -1.37 -19.31
CA THR A 339 -4.47 -0.21 -19.08
C THR A 339 -3.98 1.00 -19.85
N LEU A 340 -2.69 1.34 -19.76
CA LEU A 340 -2.08 2.46 -20.46
C LEU A 340 -2.08 2.30 -21.98
N THR A 341 -1.93 1.08 -22.49
CA THR A 341 -2.05 0.80 -23.94
C THR A 341 -3.41 1.25 -24.48
N LYS A 342 -4.48 1.19 -23.66
CA LYS A 342 -5.86 1.51 -24.08
C LYS A 342 -6.34 2.86 -23.55
N ASN A 343 -5.71 3.39 -22.50
CA ASN A 343 -5.99 4.68 -21.89
C ASN A 343 -4.66 5.34 -21.45
N PRO A 344 -3.89 5.91 -22.40
CA PRO A 344 -2.58 6.51 -22.09
C PRO A 344 -2.66 7.69 -21.13
N ALA A 345 -3.78 8.42 -21.11
CA ALA A 345 -3.99 9.56 -20.22
C ALA A 345 -4.37 9.16 -18.78
N CYS A 346 -4.28 7.87 -18.42
CA CYS A 346 -4.60 7.40 -17.08
C CYS A 346 -3.45 7.68 -16.10
N TRP A 347 -3.42 8.87 -15.53
CA TRP A 347 -2.41 9.27 -14.53
C TRP A 347 -2.27 8.26 -13.39
N MET A 348 -3.38 7.66 -12.94
CA MET A 348 -3.36 6.67 -11.85
C MET A 348 -2.70 5.36 -12.27
N ALA A 349 -2.86 4.93 -13.52
CA ALA A 349 -2.17 3.75 -14.03
C ALA A 349 -0.67 4.03 -14.23
N HIS A 350 -0.28 5.23 -14.65
CA HIS A 350 1.13 5.65 -14.65
C HIS A 350 1.72 5.59 -13.23
N TYR A 351 1.07 6.22 -12.25
CA TYR A 351 1.55 6.22 -10.87
C TYR A 351 1.68 4.81 -10.29
N ASN A 352 0.64 3.98 -10.39
CA ASN A 352 0.69 2.63 -9.82
C ASN A 352 1.63 1.69 -10.59
N LEU A 353 1.85 1.92 -11.88
CA LEU A 353 2.90 1.22 -12.62
C LEU A 353 4.29 1.63 -12.13
N GLY A 354 4.49 2.92 -11.79
CA GLY A 354 5.71 3.40 -11.16
C GLY A 354 6.01 2.69 -9.84
N ILE A 355 5.00 2.52 -8.97
CA ILE A 355 5.13 1.75 -7.72
C ILE A 355 5.53 0.30 -8.02
N ALA A 356 4.79 -0.36 -8.92
CA ALA A 356 5.05 -1.76 -9.25
C ALA A 356 6.45 -1.97 -9.84
N LEU A 357 6.93 -1.05 -10.69
CA LEU A 357 8.28 -1.12 -11.26
C LEU A 357 9.35 -0.89 -10.20
N GLN A 358 9.12 0.04 -9.28
CA GLN A 358 10.01 0.28 -8.16
C GLN A 358 10.16 -0.96 -7.26
N ASP A 359 9.06 -1.64 -6.93
CA ASP A 359 9.08 -2.87 -6.12
C ASP A 359 9.87 -4.01 -6.82
N TYR A 360 9.97 -3.96 -8.15
CA TYR A 360 10.76 -4.88 -8.97
C TYR A 360 12.22 -4.43 -9.18
N GLY A 361 12.61 -3.24 -8.67
CA GLY A 361 13.95 -2.67 -8.82
C GLY A 361 14.18 -1.88 -10.12
N GLU A 362 13.15 -1.65 -10.94
CA GLU A 362 13.22 -0.92 -12.21
C GLU A 362 13.07 0.60 -11.99
N THR A 363 13.99 1.19 -11.22
CA THR A 363 13.92 2.59 -10.73
C THR A 363 13.79 3.62 -11.86
N ASP A 364 14.49 3.46 -12.98
CA ASP A 364 14.45 4.42 -14.10
C ASP A 364 13.09 4.46 -14.78
N GLN A 365 12.47 3.29 -14.95
CA GLN A 365 11.12 3.20 -15.52
C GLN A 365 10.10 3.76 -14.53
N ALA A 366 10.27 3.52 -13.23
CA ALA A 366 9.43 4.10 -12.19
C ALA A 366 9.44 5.64 -12.22
N ILE A 367 10.63 6.25 -12.31
CA ILE A 367 10.80 7.71 -12.47
C ILE A 367 10.06 8.23 -13.69
N THR A 368 10.18 7.54 -14.83
CA THR A 368 9.47 7.92 -16.07
C THR A 368 7.96 7.90 -15.87
N HIS A 369 7.43 6.85 -15.24
CA HIS A 369 6.01 6.71 -15.01
C HIS A 369 5.47 7.69 -13.96
N TYR A 370 6.21 8.00 -12.89
CA TYR A 370 5.83 9.06 -11.96
C TYR A 370 5.81 10.44 -12.63
N SER A 371 6.80 10.73 -13.47
CA SER A 371 6.86 11.99 -14.22
C SER A 371 5.64 12.14 -15.15
N GLN A 372 5.25 11.08 -15.85
CA GLN A 372 4.05 11.07 -16.69
C GLN A 372 2.75 11.22 -15.86
N ALA A 373 2.68 10.61 -14.67
CA ALA A 373 1.53 10.81 -13.77
C ALA A 373 1.41 12.28 -13.33
N ILE A 374 2.53 12.94 -13.04
CA ILE A 374 2.60 14.37 -12.67
C ILE A 374 2.22 15.25 -13.85
N GLU A 375 2.70 14.96 -15.07
CA GLU A 375 2.33 15.71 -16.27
C GLU A 375 0.81 15.68 -16.51
N LEU A 376 0.20 14.51 -16.34
CA LEU A 376 -1.24 14.32 -16.48
C LEU A 376 -2.05 14.88 -15.29
N ARG A 377 -1.43 14.93 -14.10
CA ARG A 377 -2.06 15.44 -12.87
C ARG A 377 -1.02 16.14 -11.97
N PRO A 378 -0.74 17.43 -12.21
CA PRO A 378 0.30 18.17 -11.47
C PRO A 378 0.03 18.30 -9.97
N GLY A 379 -1.25 18.26 -9.56
CA GLY A 379 -1.65 18.35 -8.15
C GLY A 379 -1.67 17.02 -7.41
N TYR A 380 -0.92 16.00 -7.84
CA TYR A 380 -0.89 14.69 -7.18
C TYR A 380 0.36 14.52 -6.30
N ALA A 381 0.21 14.88 -5.03
CA ALA A 381 1.30 14.97 -4.05
C ALA A 381 2.11 13.67 -3.92
N GLU A 382 1.44 12.52 -3.91
CA GLU A 382 2.09 11.22 -3.71
C GLU A 382 3.03 10.85 -4.87
N ALA A 383 2.71 11.25 -6.11
CA ALA A 383 3.62 11.07 -7.24
C ALA A 383 4.84 11.98 -7.15
N HIS A 384 4.65 13.24 -6.72
CA HIS A 384 5.77 14.14 -6.44
C HIS A 384 6.67 13.59 -5.33
N TYR A 385 6.08 13.14 -4.22
CA TYR A 385 6.81 12.57 -3.09
C TYR A 385 7.66 11.36 -3.50
N ASN A 386 7.07 10.37 -4.18
CA ASN A 386 7.78 9.17 -4.60
C ASN A 386 8.87 9.45 -5.64
N LEU A 387 8.62 10.38 -6.57
CA LEU A 387 9.64 10.82 -7.51
C LEU A 387 10.79 11.55 -6.80
N GLY A 388 10.48 12.44 -5.87
CA GLY A 388 11.48 13.14 -5.06
C GLY A 388 12.38 12.19 -4.29
N ARG A 389 11.80 11.12 -3.71
CA ARG A 389 12.55 10.08 -3.02
C ARG A 389 13.51 9.32 -3.93
N LEU A 390 13.04 8.86 -5.09
CA LEU A 390 13.90 8.16 -6.04
C LEU A 390 15.03 9.03 -6.59
N LEU A 391 14.78 10.32 -6.80
CA LEU A 391 15.80 11.27 -7.23
C LEU A 391 16.83 11.52 -6.11
N ALA A 392 16.40 11.63 -4.85
CA ALA A 392 17.31 11.77 -3.71
C ALA A 392 18.20 10.54 -3.54
N GLU A 393 17.65 9.33 -3.67
CA GLU A 393 18.40 8.06 -3.64
C GLU A 393 19.48 7.99 -4.74
N LYS A 394 19.26 8.64 -5.89
CA LYS A 394 20.23 8.77 -6.98
C LYS A 394 21.27 9.88 -6.79
N GLY A 395 21.14 10.71 -5.75
CA GLY A 395 21.96 11.90 -5.56
C GLY A 395 21.54 13.11 -6.41
N GLU A 396 20.39 13.05 -7.09
CA GLU A 396 19.83 14.16 -7.88
C GLU A 396 19.08 15.15 -6.97
N PHE A 397 19.79 15.68 -5.97
CA PHE A 397 19.20 16.44 -4.85
C PHE A 397 18.42 17.69 -5.29
N THR A 398 18.86 18.37 -6.34
CA THR A 398 18.20 19.61 -6.81
C THR A 398 16.77 19.36 -7.29
N ASP A 399 16.56 18.28 -8.05
CA ASP A 399 15.24 17.95 -8.57
C ASP A 399 14.38 17.25 -7.50
N ALA A 400 15.00 16.43 -6.63
CA ALA A 400 14.34 15.87 -5.46
C ALA A 400 13.71 16.96 -4.57
N ILE A 401 14.46 18.02 -4.26
CA ILE A 401 13.98 19.17 -3.47
C ILE A 401 12.73 19.79 -4.10
N LYS A 402 12.74 20.08 -5.41
CA LYS A 402 11.58 20.66 -6.11
C LYS A 402 10.33 19.78 -5.99
N HIS A 403 10.50 18.47 -6.09
CA HIS A 403 9.39 17.54 -5.98
C HIS A 403 8.84 17.46 -4.55
N TYR A 404 9.69 17.47 -3.52
CA TYR A 404 9.21 17.55 -2.13
C TYR A 404 8.55 18.89 -1.81
N GLU A 405 9.09 20.01 -2.30
CA GLU A 405 8.45 21.33 -2.17
C GLU A 405 7.05 21.34 -2.82
N ALA A 406 6.89 20.71 -3.99
CA ALA A 406 5.59 20.56 -4.62
C ALA A 406 4.62 19.68 -3.81
N THR A 407 5.10 18.58 -3.20
CA THR A 407 4.32 17.77 -2.26
C THR A 407 3.81 18.62 -1.10
N LEU A 408 4.67 19.43 -0.48
CA LEU A 408 4.33 20.28 0.66
C LEU A 408 3.46 21.47 0.28
N ALA A 409 3.55 21.98 -0.95
CA ALA A 409 2.63 22.98 -1.47
C ALA A 409 1.20 22.44 -1.60
N ILE A 410 1.05 21.13 -1.87
CA ILE A 410 -0.25 20.45 -1.97
C ILE A 410 -0.74 19.99 -0.58
N ASN A 411 0.15 19.42 0.22
CA ASN A 411 -0.12 18.93 1.58
C ASN A 411 0.91 19.51 2.57
N PRO A 412 0.66 20.70 3.14
CA PRO A 412 1.61 21.33 4.08
C PRO A 412 1.79 20.59 5.40
N ALA A 413 0.90 19.65 5.76
CA ALA A 413 0.95 18.90 7.01
C ALA A 413 1.55 17.50 6.83
N ASP A 414 2.40 17.31 5.81
CA ASP A 414 3.09 16.04 5.56
C ASP A 414 4.44 16.00 6.27
N ALA A 415 4.45 15.40 7.47
CA ALA A 415 5.66 15.27 8.28
C ALA A 415 6.77 14.45 7.58
N GLU A 416 6.40 13.45 6.78
CA GLU A 416 7.35 12.58 6.10
C GLU A 416 8.02 13.32 4.93
N ALA A 417 7.24 14.09 4.17
CA ALA A 417 7.78 14.96 3.13
C ALA A 417 8.70 16.05 3.71
N HIS A 418 8.35 16.64 4.87
CA HIS A 418 9.24 17.58 5.57
C HIS A 418 10.56 16.92 6.00
N ASN A 419 10.51 15.72 6.62
CA ASN A 419 11.71 14.99 7.01
C ASN A 419 12.61 14.67 5.80
N ASN A 420 12.03 14.15 4.73
CA ASN A 420 12.81 13.73 3.56
C ASN A 420 13.36 14.92 2.76
N LEU A 421 12.62 16.03 2.71
CA LEU A 421 13.16 17.30 2.21
C LEU A 421 14.34 17.77 3.06
N GLY A 422 14.21 17.73 4.38
CA GLY A 422 15.30 18.04 5.32
C GLY A 422 16.53 17.17 5.09
N ALA A 423 16.35 15.86 4.96
CA ALA A 423 17.43 14.90 4.68
C ALA A 423 18.14 15.21 3.35
N THR A 424 17.36 15.48 2.31
CA THR A 424 17.88 15.84 0.99
C THR A 424 18.66 17.16 1.02
N LEU A 425 18.17 18.16 1.76
CA LEU A 425 18.85 19.45 1.94
C LEU A 425 20.15 19.29 2.74
N PHE A 426 20.15 18.47 3.78
CA PHE A 426 21.33 18.19 4.58
C PHE A 426 22.43 17.54 3.74
N GLN A 427 22.09 16.53 2.93
CA GLN A 427 23.02 15.89 1.99
C GLN A 427 23.52 16.85 0.90
N ALA A 428 22.70 17.81 0.49
CA ALA A 428 23.09 18.89 -0.43
C ALA A 428 23.92 20.01 0.25
N GLY A 429 24.22 19.90 1.55
CA GLY A 429 25.00 20.88 2.32
C GLY A 429 24.21 22.11 2.80
N ARG A 430 22.89 22.14 2.59
CA ARG A 430 21.99 23.22 3.01
C ARG A 430 21.47 22.97 4.44
N VAL A 431 22.39 22.97 5.41
CA VAL A 431 22.12 22.54 6.79
C VAL A 431 21.07 23.39 7.51
N ASP A 432 21.06 24.71 7.33
CA ASP A 432 20.06 25.58 8.00
C ASP A 432 18.63 25.30 7.50
N ASP A 433 18.47 25.11 6.19
CA ASP A 433 17.17 24.77 5.59
C ASP A 433 16.70 23.38 6.04
N ALA A 434 17.63 22.44 6.18
CA ALA A 434 17.33 21.10 6.70
C ALA A 434 16.78 21.15 8.13
N ILE A 435 17.42 21.91 9.02
CA ILE A 435 16.98 22.11 10.41
C ILE A 435 15.55 22.65 10.44
N ALA A 436 15.24 23.67 9.64
CA ALA A 436 13.90 24.24 9.59
C ALA A 436 12.85 23.18 9.19
N HIS A 437 13.12 22.37 8.18
CA HIS A 437 12.17 21.33 7.76
C HIS A 437 12.04 20.17 8.74
N TYR A 438 13.11 19.76 9.44
CA TYR A 438 12.96 18.78 10.53
C TYR A 438 12.13 19.33 11.69
N GLN A 439 12.27 20.61 12.01
CA GLN A 439 11.44 21.27 13.02
C GLN A 439 9.96 21.31 12.61
N GLU A 440 9.65 21.60 11.34
CA GLU A 440 8.29 21.51 10.82
C GLU A 440 7.74 20.07 10.86
N ALA A 441 8.56 19.07 10.51
CA ALA A 441 8.16 17.65 10.63
C ALA A 441 7.77 17.30 12.08
N LEU A 442 8.52 17.79 13.07
CA LEU A 442 8.25 17.58 14.50
C LEU A 442 7.09 18.45 15.02
N ALA A 443 6.84 19.62 14.43
CA ALA A 443 5.67 20.44 14.73
C ALA A 443 4.37 19.75 14.29
N VAL A 444 4.40 19.08 13.13
CA VAL A 444 3.28 18.27 12.62
C VAL A 444 3.15 16.95 13.39
N ARG A 445 4.27 16.25 13.65
CA ARG A 445 4.31 14.96 14.35
C ARG A 445 5.39 14.95 15.44
N PRO A 446 5.06 15.33 16.68
CA PRO A 446 6.02 15.47 17.77
C PRO A 446 6.77 14.19 18.17
N ASP A 447 6.22 13.01 17.89
CA ASP A 447 6.80 11.70 18.18
C ASP A 447 7.58 11.11 16.98
N TYR A 448 7.88 11.92 15.96
CA TYR A 448 8.62 11.45 14.78
C TYR A 448 10.12 11.28 15.09
N ALA A 449 10.47 10.07 15.55
CA ALA A 449 11.82 9.73 16.01
C ALA A 449 12.90 9.97 14.94
N GLU A 450 12.66 9.57 13.69
CA GLU A 450 13.60 9.75 12.58
C GLU A 450 13.92 11.23 12.36
N ALA A 451 12.91 12.11 12.34
CA ALA A 451 13.11 13.55 12.23
C ALA A 451 13.87 14.12 13.44
N SER A 452 13.68 13.58 14.64
CA SER A 452 14.47 13.95 15.82
C SER A 452 15.94 13.55 15.68
N CYS A 453 16.21 12.34 15.20
CA CYS A 453 17.57 11.88 14.92
C CYS A 453 18.26 12.77 13.86
N ASN A 454 17.59 13.00 12.74
CA ASN A 454 18.12 13.81 11.64
C ASN A 454 18.35 15.28 12.06
N LEU A 455 17.46 15.85 12.88
CA LEU A 455 17.66 17.17 13.47
C LEU A 455 18.86 17.21 14.41
N ALA A 456 19.06 16.17 15.23
CA ALA A 456 20.21 16.08 16.11
C ALA A 456 21.53 16.02 15.33
N ASP A 457 21.59 15.23 14.26
CA ASP A 457 22.77 15.17 13.38
C ASP A 457 23.06 16.54 12.74
N ALA A 458 22.03 17.24 12.27
CA ALA A 458 22.17 18.56 11.67
C ALA A 458 22.65 19.61 12.69
N LEU A 459 22.10 19.61 13.92
CA LEU A 459 22.54 20.50 15.01
C LEU A 459 23.97 20.21 15.45
N LEU A 460 24.36 18.92 15.53
CA LEU A 460 25.72 18.52 15.85
C LEU A 460 26.71 19.03 14.80
N SER A 461 26.36 18.97 13.51
CA SER A 461 27.18 19.51 12.42
C SER A 461 27.38 21.03 12.49
N LYS A 462 26.40 21.75 13.06
CA LYS A 462 26.46 23.19 13.36
C LYS A 462 27.22 23.52 14.65
N GLY A 463 27.58 22.51 15.42
CA GLY A 463 28.22 22.66 16.73
C GLY A 463 27.26 22.92 17.88
N ASP A 464 25.94 22.91 17.65
CA ASP A 464 24.93 22.97 18.72
C ASP A 464 24.76 21.59 19.37
N MET A 465 25.67 21.31 20.31
CA MET A 465 25.71 20.04 21.01
C MET A 465 24.57 19.87 22.02
N ASP A 466 24.09 20.94 22.65
CA ASP A 466 23.00 20.86 23.63
C ASP A 466 21.67 20.54 22.94
N GLY A 467 21.41 21.19 21.79
CA GLY A 467 20.30 20.86 20.92
C GLY A 467 20.38 19.41 20.41
N ALA A 468 21.55 18.98 19.94
CA ALA A 468 21.75 17.61 19.46
C ALA A 468 21.45 16.55 20.53
N ILE A 469 21.97 16.72 21.76
CA ILE A 469 21.69 15.79 22.88
C ILE A 469 20.19 15.72 23.17
N THR A 470 19.50 16.87 23.18
CA THR A 470 18.04 16.93 23.43
C THR A 470 17.27 16.09 22.40
N HIS A 471 17.57 16.27 21.11
CA HIS A 471 16.87 15.59 20.04
C HIS A 471 17.29 14.12 19.88
N TYR A 472 18.55 13.75 20.13
CA TYR A 472 18.93 12.35 20.21
C TYR A 472 18.22 11.62 21.35
N ARG A 473 18.11 12.24 22.54
CA ARG A 473 17.33 11.66 23.65
C ARG A 473 15.88 11.42 23.26
N ALA A 474 15.25 12.37 22.57
CA ALA A 474 13.90 12.19 22.05
C ALA A 474 13.82 11.04 21.04
N CYS A 475 14.81 10.92 20.13
CA CYS A 475 14.88 9.83 19.17
C CYS A 475 15.00 8.46 19.86
N VAL A 476 15.96 8.28 20.77
CA VAL A 476 16.19 6.98 21.44
C VAL A 476 15.11 6.62 22.46
N ALA A 477 14.34 7.59 22.96
CA ALA A 477 13.17 7.32 23.79
C ALA A 477 12.07 6.56 23.01
N VAL A 478 11.94 6.81 21.71
CA VAL A 478 10.99 6.13 20.82
C VAL A 478 11.66 4.92 20.14
N LEU A 479 12.90 5.06 19.68
CA LEU A 479 13.69 4.04 18.99
C LEU A 479 14.92 3.64 19.82
N PRO A 480 14.75 2.88 20.92
CA PRO A 480 15.86 2.52 21.81
C PRO A 480 16.93 1.64 21.15
N ASN A 481 16.61 1.02 20.02
CA ASN A 481 17.53 0.15 19.27
C ASN A 481 18.15 0.84 18.05
N HIS A 482 18.05 2.17 17.93
CA HIS A 482 18.70 2.92 16.85
C HIS A 482 20.21 3.09 17.15
N THR A 483 21.03 2.16 16.64
CA THR A 483 22.47 2.07 16.96
C THR A 483 23.25 3.38 16.78
N GLU A 484 23.08 4.05 15.64
CA GLU A 484 23.83 5.27 15.33
C GLU A 484 23.48 6.43 16.28
N ALA A 485 22.19 6.65 16.53
CA ALA A 485 21.70 7.62 17.52
C ALA A 485 22.22 7.34 18.94
N GLN A 486 22.27 6.07 19.37
CA GLN A 486 22.84 5.69 20.66
C GLN A 486 24.32 6.08 20.74
N TYR A 487 25.09 5.78 19.70
CA TYR A 487 26.52 6.11 19.63
C TYR A 487 26.77 7.62 19.55
N ASN A 488 26.01 8.36 18.73
CA ASN A 488 26.16 9.80 18.57
C ASN A 488 25.73 10.56 19.83
N LEU A 489 24.66 10.11 20.50
CA LEU A 489 24.26 10.61 21.82
C LEU A 489 25.37 10.40 22.85
N ALA A 490 25.89 9.18 22.97
CA ALA A 490 26.97 8.86 23.89
C ALA A 490 28.21 9.75 23.64
N SER A 491 28.55 9.98 22.38
CA SER A 491 29.67 10.82 21.97
C SER A 491 29.46 12.30 22.30
N ALA A 492 28.26 12.82 22.09
CA ALA A 492 27.91 14.18 22.49
C ALA A 492 27.93 14.34 24.02
N LEU A 493 27.38 13.38 24.77
CA LEU A 493 27.38 13.36 26.24
C LEU A 493 28.80 13.32 26.82
N LEU A 494 29.67 12.47 26.25
CA LEU A 494 31.07 12.38 26.67
C LEU A 494 31.80 13.72 26.48
N ARG A 495 31.58 14.39 25.35
CA ARG A 495 32.17 15.72 25.08
C ARG A 495 31.66 16.81 26.02
N LYS A 496 30.42 16.69 26.53
CA LYS A 496 29.88 17.56 27.59
C LYS A 496 30.34 17.19 28.99
N GLY A 497 31.02 16.06 29.16
CA GLY A 497 31.46 15.55 30.46
C GLY A 497 30.38 14.82 31.25
N TRP A 498 29.23 14.48 30.64
CA TRP A 498 28.18 13.66 31.27
C TRP A 498 28.53 12.17 31.12
N ILE A 499 29.63 11.80 31.77
CA ILE A 499 30.32 10.51 31.58
C ILE A 499 29.45 9.31 31.94
N ASP A 500 28.68 9.40 33.04
CA ASP A 500 27.84 8.30 33.50
C ASP A 500 26.78 7.90 32.47
N GLU A 501 26.12 8.88 31.87
CA GLU A 501 25.10 8.67 30.85
C GLU A 501 25.73 8.23 29.51
N ALA A 502 26.89 8.80 29.16
CA ALA A 502 27.64 8.39 27.98
C ALA A 502 27.99 6.89 28.01
N ILE A 503 28.41 6.36 29.16
CA ILE A 503 28.72 4.94 29.34
C ILE A 503 27.48 4.07 29.03
N ILE A 504 26.31 4.43 29.57
CA ILE A 504 25.06 3.68 29.35
C ILE A 504 24.74 3.60 27.85
N HIS A 505 24.82 4.72 27.14
CA HIS A 505 24.51 4.76 25.72
C HIS A 505 25.56 4.07 24.84
N TYR A 506 26.85 4.14 25.20
CA TYR A 506 27.89 3.36 24.52
C TYR A 506 27.73 1.85 24.74
N GLU A 507 27.45 1.42 25.97
CA GLU A 507 27.15 0.02 26.28
C GLU A 507 25.94 -0.47 25.47
N LYS A 508 24.89 0.35 25.36
CA LYS A 508 23.73 0.03 24.52
C LYS A 508 24.08 -0.04 23.02
N ALA A 509 24.89 0.89 22.52
CA ALA A 509 25.33 0.86 21.13
C ALA A 509 26.15 -0.41 20.81
N LEU A 510 26.99 -0.87 21.75
CA LEU A 510 27.78 -2.10 21.63
C LEU A 510 26.95 -3.38 21.83
N GLU A 511 25.87 -3.34 22.61
CA GLU A 511 24.88 -4.43 22.67
C GLU A 511 24.24 -4.65 21.30
N LEU A 512 23.94 -3.57 20.58
CA LEU A 512 23.30 -3.60 19.26
C LEU A 512 24.29 -3.92 18.13
N LEU A 513 25.51 -3.38 18.21
CA LEU A 513 26.56 -3.59 17.22
C LEU A 513 27.92 -3.81 17.93
N PRO A 514 28.22 -5.06 18.32
CA PRO A 514 29.47 -5.40 19.02
C PRO A 514 30.73 -5.14 18.19
N GLY A 515 30.61 -5.05 16.86
CA GLY A 515 31.74 -4.82 15.94
C GLY A 515 32.15 -3.35 15.80
N ASN A 516 31.60 -2.41 16.58
CA ASN A 516 31.92 -1.00 16.47
C ASN A 516 33.18 -0.65 17.27
N ALA A 517 34.33 -0.64 16.59
CA ALA A 517 35.63 -0.34 17.20
C ALA A 517 35.72 1.06 17.83
N ASP A 518 35.08 2.07 17.21
CA ASP A 518 35.07 3.43 17.73
C ASP A 518 34.23 3.55 19.01
N ALA A 519 33.10 2.83 19.09
CA ALA A 519 32.30 2.74 20.30
C ALA A 519 33.08 2.09 21.45
N HIS A 520 33.84 1.01 21.18
CA HIS A 520 34.74 0.41 22.17
C HIS A 520 35.82 1.41 22.65
N GLY A 521 36.49 2.10 21.72
CA GLY A 521 37.51 3.10 22.07
C GLY A 521 36.97 4.28 22.87
N ASN A 522 35.78 4.77 22.52
CA ASN A 522 35.15 5.88 23.22
C ASN A 522 34.56 5.46 24.58
N LEU A 523 34.00 4.24 24.69
CA LEU A 523 33.61 3.67 25.98
C LEU A 523 34.82 3.51 26.91
N GLY A 524 35.95 3.02 26.39
CA GLY A 524 37.20 2.94 27.14
C GLY A 524 37.63 4.31 27.68
N SER A 525 37.47 5.36 26.88
CA SER A 525 37.78 6.74 27.27
C SER A 525 36.83 7.28 28.34
N ALA A 526 35.54 6.97 28.24
CA ALA A 526 34.53 7.32 29.25
C ALA A 526 34.79 6.60 30.59
N LEU A 527 35.08 5.29 30.55
CA LEU A 527 35.43 4.48 31.71
C LEU A 527 36.71 4.98 32.40
N LEU A 528 37.71 5.35 31.60
CA LEU A 528 38.95 5.94 32.12
C LEU A 528 38.69 7.25 32.84
N ALA A 529 37.85 8.13 32.27
CA ALA A 529 37.48 9.40 32.91
C ALA A 529 36.72 9.20 34.24
N LYS A 530 36.01 8.07 34.37
CA LYS A 530 35.34 7.64 35.63
C LYS A 530 36.28 6.91 36.60
N GLY A 531 37.53 6.65 36.23
CA GLY A 531 38.51 5.93 37.05
C GLY A 531 38.42 4.40 36.99
N ARG A 532 37.58 3.83 36.10
CA ARG A 532 37.44 2.38 35.89
C ARG A 532 38.53 1.86 34.95
N ILE A 533 39.79 1.93 35.38
CA ILE A 533 40.98 1.73 34.54
C ILE A 533 41.04 0.32 33.94
N ALA A 534 40.80 -0.73 34.73
CA ALA A 534 40.86 -2.11 34.24
C ALA A 534 39.83 -2.39 33.14
N GLU A 535 38.63 -1.83 33.28
CA GLU A 535 37.56 -1.98 32.29
C GLU A 535 37.86 -1.15 31.03
N ALA A 536 38.43 0.04 31.18
CA ALA A 536 38.91 0.84 30.05
C ALA A 536 39.96 0.08 29.22
N ILE A 537 40.93 -0.59 29.88
CA ILE A 537 41.92 -1.44 29.22
C ILE A 537 41.24 -2.55 28.42
N GLY A 538 40.23 -3.22 29.00
CA GLY A 538 39.45 -4.25 28.31
C GLY A 538 38.81 -3.70 27.02
N GLN A 539 38.14 -2.55 27.10
CA GLN A 539 37.49 -1.93 25.94
C GLN A 539 38.48 -1.48 24.86
N TYR A 540 39.65 -0.94 25.23
CA TYR A 540 40.69 -0.62 24.24
C TYR A 540 41.25 -1.86 23.56
N LYS A 541 41.39 -2.99 24.29
CA LYS A 541 41.83 -4.27 23.69
C LYS A 541 40.82 -4.80 22.68
N GLU A 542 39.52 -4.72 22.98
CA GLU A 542 38.46 -5.06 22.03
C GLU A 542 38.50 -4.14 20.80
N ALA A 543 38.63 -2.82 20.99
CA ALA A 543 38.76 -1.85 19.89
C ALA A 543 39.93 -2.20 18.95
N LEU A 544 41.09 -2.60 19.50
CA LEU A 544 42.28 -2.99 18.74
C LEU A 544 42.19 -4.38 18.11
N THR A 545 41.34 -5.26 18.65
CA THR A 545 41.04 -6.55 18.03
C THR A 545 40.21 -6.34 16.76
N LEU A 546 39.29 -5.37 16.79
CA LEU A 546 38.44 -5.00 15.66
C LEU A 546 39.15 -4.11 14.63
N ALA A 547 39.92 -3.12 15.09
CA ALA A 547 40.66 -2.15 14.26
C ALA A 547 42.09 -1.97 14.81
N PRO A 548 43.04 -2.83 14.42
CA PRO A 548 44.41 -2.81 14.94
C PRO A 548 45.16 -1.49 14.72
N GLU A 549 44.78 -0.71 13.71
CA GLU A 549 45.36 0.58 13.33
C GLU A 549 44.76 1.79 14.07
N ASN A 550 43.81 1.60 14.99
CA ASN A 550 43.20 2.70 15.73
C ASN A 550 44.21 3.39 16.65
N VAL A 551 44.81 4.48 16.17
CA VAL A 551 45.88 5.22 16.85
C VAL A 551 45.45 5.73 18.22
N ALA A 552 44.18 6.13 18.38
CA ALA A 552 43.67 6.62 19.66
C ALA A 552 43.61 5.50 20.70
N ALA A 553 43.07 4.33 20.34
CA ALA A 553 43.04 3.17 21.22
C ALA A 553 44.45 2.64 21.56
N GLN A 554 45.35 2.58 20.57
CA GLN A 554 46.76 2.20 20.79
C GLN A 554 47.44 3.15 21.77
N SER A 555 47.31 4.46 21.54
CA SER A 555 47.93 5.51 22.36
C SER A 555 47.41 5.47 23.80
N ASN A 556 46.08 5.38 23.97
CA ASN A 556 45.46 5.34 25.29
C ASN A 556 45.81 4.05 26.05
N LEU A 557 45.79 2.88 25.39
CA LEU A 557 46.16 1.62 26.03
C LEU A 557 47.65 1.59 26.40
N ALA A 558 48.54 2.02 25.49
CA ALA A 558 49.97 2.09 25.76
C ALA A 558 50.28 3.00 26.95
N TRP A 559 49.60 4.16 27.02
CA TRP A 559 49.75 5.08 28.15
C TRP A 559 49.33 4.45 29.48
N LEU A 560 48.21 3.71 29.51
CA LEU A 560 47.74 3.03 30.72
C LEU A 560 48.69 1.90 31.15
N LEU A 561 49.15 1.08 30.21
CA LEU A 561 50.09 -0.02 30.47
C LEU A 561 51.47 0.48 30.90
N ALA A 562 51.87 1.70 30.51
CA ALA A 562 53.14 2.30 30.92
C ALA A 562 53.05 3.03 32.26
N THR A 563 51.96 3.77 32.50
CA THR A 563 51.93 4.80 33.55
C THR A 563 50.95 4.56 34.69
N SER A 564 50.18 3.46 34.66
CA SER A 564 49.17 3.18 35.70
C SER A 564 49.77 3.20 37.11
N PRO A 565 49.11 3.83 38.11
CA PRO A 565 49.55 3.77 39.51
C PRO A 565 49.56 2.33 40.03
N ASP A 566 48.61 1.51 39.59
CA ASP A 566 48.52 0.10 39.93
C ASP A 566 49.50 -0.70 39.09
N SER A 567 50.47 -1.32 39.76
CA SER A 567 51.50 -2.16 39.13
C SER A 567 50.95 -3.41 38.46
N SER A 568 49.79 -3.91 38.89
CA SER A 568 49.17 -5.11 38.29
C SER A 568 48.65 -4.85 36.87
N LEU A 569 48.40 -3.58 36.53
CA LEU A 569 47.90 -3.16 35.22
C LEU A 569 49.02 -2.75 34.26
N ARG A 570 50.27 -2.64 34.74
CA ARG A 570 51.40 -2.22 33.90
C ARG A 570 51.99 -3.40 33.12
N ASN A 571 52.37 -3.12 31.87
CA ASN A 571 53.04 -4.06 30.99
C ASN A 571 53.95 -3.33 30.01
N GLY A 572 55.21 -3.09 30.40
CA GLY A 572 56.19 -2.34 29.60
C GLY A 572 56.37 -2.87 28.17
N PRO A 573 56.62 -4.18 27.95
CA PRO A 573 56.76 -4.74 26.60
C PRO A 573 55.54 -4.53 25.69
N GLU A 574 54.32 -4.75 26.22
CA GLU A 574 53.07 -4.53 25.46
C GLU A 574 52.84 -3.04 25.19
N ALA A 575 53.12 -2.17 26.17
CA ALA A 575 53.05 -0.72 26.02
C ALA A 575 53.97 -0.20 24.90
N VAL A 576 55.20 -0.72 24.83
CA VAL A 576 56.16 -0.35 23.78
C VAL A 576 55.66 -0.75 22.40
N LEU A 577 55.16 -1.98 22.26
CA LEU A 577 54.66 -2.47 20.98
C LEU A 577 53.51 -1.59 20.45
N LEU A 578 52.55 -1.27 21.32
CA LEU A 578 51.42 -0.42 20.96
C LEU A 578 51.84 1.03 20.67
N ALA A 579 52.75 1.59 21.46
CA ALA A 579 53.24 2.95 21.25
C ALA A 579 54.08 3.10 19.97
N GLU A 580 54.90 2.09 19.62
CA GLU A 580 55.65 2.07 18.36
C GLU A 580 54.70 1.95 17.16
N GLN A 581 53.64 1.14 17.27
CA GLN A 581 52.60 1.05 16.25
C GLN A 581 51.87 2.38 16.07
N ALA A 582 51.44 3.03 17.15
CA ALA A 582 50.80 4.34 17.11
C ALA A 582 51.70 5.41 16.48
N SER A 583 52.98 5.42 16.85
CA SER A 583 53.98 6.34 16.29
C SER A 583 54.14 6.14 14.77
N ARG A 584 54.30 4.89 14.30
CA ARG A 584 54.41 4.57 12.86
C ARG A 584 53.16 4.96 12.08
N SER A 585 51.97 4.68 12.61
CA SER A 585 50.70 4.99 11.95
C SER A 585 50.36 6.49 11.94
N SER A 586 50.91 7.27 12.88
CA SER A 586 50.61 8.70 12.99
C SER A 586 51.29 9.59 11.94
N GLY A 587 52.28 9.09 11.19
CA GLY A 587 52.94 9.73 10.05
C GLY A 587 53.81 10.97 10.36
N GLU A 588 53.42 11.78 11.34
CA GLU A 588 54.12 12.96 11.86
C GLU A 588 54.55 12.75 13.31
N LYS A 589 55.64 13.41 13.72
CA LYS A 589 56.16 13.44 15.10
C LYS A 589 55.22 14.20 16.04
N ARG A 590 54.05 13.64 16.34
CA ARG A 590 53.10 14.22 17.30
C ARG A 590 53.71 14.13 18.71
N PRO A 591 53.92 15.26 19.42
CA PRO A 591 54.63 15.26 20.69
C PRO A 591 53.94 14.41 21.76
N LEU A 592 52.61 14.30 21.71
CA LEU A 592 51.84 13.44 22.62
C LEU A 592 52.09 11.94 22.38
N VAL A 593 52.20 11.51 21.12
CA VAL A 593 52.48 10.09 20.79
C VAL A 593 53.91 9.73 21.16
N LEU A 594 54.86 10.65 20.94
CA LEU A 594 56.25 10.48 21.36
C LEU A 594 56.40 10.44 22.88
N ARG A 595 55.63 11.27 23.61
CA ARG A 595 55.56 11.20 25.07
C ARG A 595 55.12 9.82 25.56
N ILE A 596 54.06 9.27 24.96
CA ILE A 596 53.55 7.93 25.30
C ILE A 596 54.61 6.85 25.01
N LEU A 597 55.31 6.95 23.87
CA LEU A 597 56.40 6.04 23.53
C LEU A 597 57.58 6.12 24.50
N ALA A 598 57.97 7.33 24.91
CA ALA A 598 59.02 7.52 25.91
C ALA A 598 58.66 6.89 27.27
N ALA A 599 57.42 7.09 27.73
CA ALA A 599 56.91 6.47 28.95
C ALA A 599 56.90 4.94 28.85
N ALA A 600 56.50 4.39 27.71
CA ALA A 600 56.52 2.95 27.46
C ALA A 600 57.95 2.38 27.48
N TYR A 601 58.92 3.06 26.85
CA TYR A 601 60.32 2.65 26.91
C TYR A 601 60.87 2.67 28.34
N ALA A 602 60.51 3.69 29.14
CA ALA A 602 60.94 3.78 30.53
C ALA A 602 60.38 2.61 31.37
N GLU A 603 59.09 2.28 31.21
CA GLU A 603 58.48 1.14 31.93
C GLU A 603 59.07 -0.21 31.51
N ALA A 604 59.53 -0.34 30.26
CA ALA A 604 60.26 -1.52 29.78
C ALA A 604 61.75 -1.55 30.20
N GLY A 605 62.23 -0.57 30.97
CA GLY A 605 63.63 -0.45 31.39
C GLY A 605 64.59 0.08 30.32
N ARG A 606 64.08 0.55 29.18
CA ARG A 606 64.83 1.08 28.02
C ARG A 606 65.11 2.58 28.18
N PHE A 607 65.77 2.98 29.27
CA PHE A 607 65.94 4.40 29.66
C PHE A 607 66.76 5.25 28.68
N SER A 608 67.66 4.66 27.88
CA SER A 608 68.36 5.40 26.81
C SER A 608 67.40 5.87 25.72
N GLU A 609 66.49 4.99 25.31
CA GLU A 609 65.51 5.26 24.25
C GLU A 609 64.38 6.13 24.78
N ALA A 610 63.97 5.94 26.03
CA ALA A 610 63.02 6.80 26.72
C ALA A 610 63.48 8.27 26.73
N ARG A 611 64.75 8.52 27.14
CA ARG A 611 65.32 9.89 27.17
C ARG A 611 65.41 10.51 25.78
N ALA A 612 65.92 9.77 24.80
CA ALA A 612 66.04 10.27 23.43
C ALA A 612 64.67 10.65 22.85
N THR A 613 63.67 9.77 23.03
CA THR A 613 62.30 10.00 22.56
C THR A 613 61.61 11.13 23.32
N ALA A 614 61.85 11.27 24.64
CA ALA A 614 61.27 12.34 25.45
C ALA A 614 61.86 13.73 25.09
N HIS A 615 63.16 13.82 24.79
CA HIS A 615 63.76 15.06 24.28
C HIS A 615 63.22 15.44 22.91
N GLU A 616 62.99 14.46 22.04
CA GLU A 616 62.35 14.67 20.74
C GLU A 616 60.89 15.15 20.90
N ALA A 617 60.15 14.56 21.83
CA ALA A 617 58.79 15.01 22.19
C ALA A 617 58.79 16.44 22.73
N LEU A 618 59.77 16.80 23.57
CA LEU A 618 59.91 18.13 24.17
C LEU A 618 60.21 19.18 23.11
N GLN A 619 61.16 18.89 22.20
CA GLN A 619 61.45 19.76 21.09
C GLN A 619 60.22 19.99 20.20
N ALA A 620 59.50 18.90 19.86
CA ALA A 620 58.28 19.00 19.06
C ALA A 620 57.15 19.77 19.80
N ALA A 621 57.06 19.67 21.14
CA ALA A 621 56.09 20.42 21.93
C ALA A 621 56.44 21.91 22.00
N ASP A 622 57.72 22.26 22.17
CA ASP A 622 58.23 23.63 22.18
C ASP A 622 58.05 24.28 20.80
N ASP A 623 58.34 23.56 19.71
CA ASP A 623 58.11 24.02 18.32
C ASP A 623 56.61 24.30 18.03
N GLN A 624 55.71 23.57 18.71
CA GLN A 624 54.25 23.77 18.64
C GLN A 624 53.73 24.80 19.65
N GLY A 625 54.59 25.39 20.50
CA GLY A 625 54.21 26.36 21.52
C GLY A 625 53.38 25.78 22.68
N ASN A 626 53.41 24.46 22.90
CA ASN A 626 52.63 23.80 23.95
C ASN A 626 53.38 23.76 25.29
N SER A 627 53.45 24.90 25.96
CA SER A 627 54.23 25.07 27.21
C SER A 627 53.84 24.07 28.30
N ALA A 628 52.55 23.73 28.42
CA ALA A 628 52.08 22.77 29.43
C ALA A 628 52.62 21.36 29.19
N LEU A 629 52.64 20.90 27.92
CA LEU A 629 53.20 19.60 27.58
C LEU A 629 54.72 19.59 27.77
N SER A 630 55.40 20.69 27.41
CA SER A 630 56.84 20.84 27.62
C SER A 630 57.23 20.75 29.09
N ASP A 631 56.44 21.33 30.00
CA ASP A 631 56.71 21.25 31.43
C ASP A 631 56.57 19.82 31.96
N PHE A 632 55.49 19.09 31.58
CA PHE A 632 55.36 17.67 31.92
C PHE A 632 56.53 16.83 31.40
N LEU A 633 56.96 17.09 30.16
CA LEU A 633 58.07 16.35 29.55
C LEU A 633 59.41 16.62 30.26
N ARG A 634 59.67 17.84 30.74
CA ARG A 634 60.88 18.14 31.52
C ARG A 634 60.92 17.38 32.84
N GLU A 635 59.78 17.26 33.52
CA GLU A 635 59.66 16.47 34.75
C GLU A 635 59.88 14.97 34.47
N GLU A 636 59.25 14.44 33.41
CA GLU A 636 59.40 13.05 32.99
C GLU A 636 60.84 12.71 32.56
N ILE A 637 61.52 13.61 31.85
CA ILE A 637 62.94 13.44 31.45
C ILE A 637 63.84 13.29 32.67
N ALA A 638 63.65 14.12 33.71
CA ALA A 638 64.45 14.03 34.94
C ALA A 638 64.27 12.68 35.64
N LEU A 639 63.06 12.11 35.63
CA LEU A 639 62.80 10.76 36.13
C LEU A 639 63.56 9.73 35.30
N TYR A 640 63.50 9.81 33.97
CA TYR A 640 64.18 8.88 33.07
C TYR A 640 65.72 8.97 33.18
N GLU A 641 66.28 10.15 33.46
CA GLU A 641 67.71 10.34 33.75
C GLU A 641 68.14 9.66 35.05
N SER A 642 67.26 9.63 36.05
CA SER A 642 67.48 8.91 37.31
C SER A 642 67.21 7.40 37.23
N GLY A 643 66.82 6.88 36.05
CA GLY A 643 66.49 5.48 35.85
C GLY A 643 65.14 5.07 36.46
N GLN A 644 64.21 6.02 36.62
CA GLN A 644 62.87 5.77 37.16
C GLN A 644 61.81 5.98 36.07
N PRO A 645 60.84 5.05 35.90
CA PRO A 645 59.71 5.26 35.01
C PRO A 645 58.73 6.29 35.60
N TYR A 646 57.95 6.92 34.72
CA TYR A 646 56.88 7.83 35.15
C TYR A 646 55.61 7.03 35.42
N HIS A 647 55.13 7.07 36.67
CA HIS A 647 53.83 6.54 37.06
C HIS A 647 52.92 7.67 37.51
N LYS A 648 51.68 7.65 37.03
CA LYS A 648 50.66 8.62 37.44
C LYS A 648 50.37 8.43 38.93
N GLN A 649 50.37 9.50 39.70
CA GLN A 649 50.03 9.44 41.12
C GLN A 649 48.56 9.10 41.31
N ALA A 650 48.24 8.24 42.28
CA ALA A 650 46.84 7.97 42.68
C ALA A 650 46.25 9.29 43.22
N ARG A 651 45.23 9.82 42.54
CA ARG A 651 44.46 10.98 42.99
C ARG A 651 43.20 10.53 43.71
#